data_AF-A0A554VAD4-F1
#
_entry.id   AF-A0A554VAD4-F1
#
_cell.length_a   1.000
_cell.length_b   1.000
_cell.length_c   1.000
_cell.angle_alpha   90.00
_cell.angle_beta   90.00
_cell.angle_gamma   90.00
#
_symmetry.space_group_name_H-M   'P 1'
#
loop_
_entity.id
_entity.type
_entity.pdbx_description
1 polymer ?
#
loop_
_entity_poly.entity_id
_entity_poly.type
_entity_poly.pdbx_seq_one_letter_code
_entity_poly.pdbx_strand_id
1 'polypeptide(L)'
;GSPEYQRCINERNLNNVSHSSSDNETFGLLLHKIITPSETVTFDYSTYTTVNINKNPTSLDAVTIKNSIGQEVMKYTLNYTDKTATRKLLTTISRGKTNTPQQEYYRFEYYGNPTSDIAYYKQDYWGYYSGNTNTTGSLISENSNRTSDFASTQEGALKKIHYPTQGYSEFIYEQNQVYGKLDTGEVGSEARLDMAINKTITSDTYPINDNINETIRVPFTPKALPDGSVKVSFGYYLHSSMGYSLSLVELKKIGGTIKNCPGAGICNYKFETASAELEPVTKQQDQTLYTLEPGDYELVLTLERIAAPSNPDRTPRAVASVTLKYYSGNPPSEPEVTNIPFGGIRIKEINSYDAQGGHTTKRYSYMKEDAVTSSGINLSKPVFVSKENYHYLPDRTPPGRTEMDCYLTKRTSSSNIPLSTYIGSPVLYTTVEEQLVGDAGEVLKTRSYFSGQTDLTERFPFPPTEKKNWRKGLTLQQQSYTKEGSSYTVNGKTTNVYGPLERHTGASGHLNSYNLKAGKVNYVFDAVGNLQTMTSGVNNSQFVTYVNRSELYPMFSSKQEEIHDNKTIIKNSAYTYDNPYGQLKTQTTTDSDNKTLTTAYSYPYDKNSTVNNLLVAQNRITTPVETQSKENTTILGTQVTEFIDWGNGIVLPGITKVAKGGDTPEPRLTYHKYDTQGNPLEVSQVDGRHIMYVWGYNNTQPIVKIDNASYTGIPAAVMTLIDQLKTTSDTEDTAVEETTMRTLFKNLREHAYFANAQISGYTYDPLIGVTSMTSPQGQTAYYRYDDMNRMQYALDQNQHVVQQVRYNYQGQQSDALGGVIIDTPGDQPKVPNQPATFMANTSGTDGANLYTWTVNGVEEQCDTSPNFTTTFTGEGTYEVKVLAYNTHTKHRVSHTMSVEAAYPPLGIPTVSGSQYILKGTNASLTASGISGGTGNSSYEWYVNNVKQSSTTTSLTYTSNTAGTYDVYFKVIDNESGNMVNSTVRKLYIYNPLNTPSISASKTDIDRGTTTTFTASGISGGSGYHRYEWYRNGVKQSETGTSYSYHFPSKGTYDVYFRVVDTRIAPEHYKNSNTRRLHVYDPLTISVSPGTSTLTNANPSVNISLSRSKGSGHYSQSWRVWRLTNPSTNYYAGSGTSLPFGSSQNGEYEIKVTVTDTKTGTVKEKIVPIIVNKSSGGGGGGTGEQF
;
A
#
# COMPACT_ATOMS: atom_id res chain seq x y z
N GLY A 1 81.30 -3.46 -29.51
CA GLY A 1 80.47 -4.14 -28.51
C GLY A 1 79.44 -3.16 -28.01
N SER A 2 78.17 -3.35 -28.34
CA SER A 2 77.11 -2.42 -27.96
C SER A 2 76.94 -2.32 -26.44
N PRO A 3 76.48 -1.18 -25.90
CA PRO A 3 76.16 -1.02 -24.48
C PRO A 3 75.22 -2.11 -23.97
N GLU A 4 74.27 -2.57 -24.80
CA GLU A 4 73.25 -3.57 -24.47
C GLU A 4 73.82 -5.00 -24.40
N TYR A 5 74.81 -5.32 -25.25
CA TYR A 5 75.56 -6.59 -25.18
C TYR A 5 76.37 -6.67 -23.88
N GLN A 6 77.06 -5.59 -23.52
CA GLN A 6 77.77 -5.55 -22.23
C GLN A 6 76.81 -5.53 -21.04
N ARG A 7 75.62 -4.93 -21.19
CA ARG A 7 74.59 -4.95 -20.18
C ARG A 7 74.04 -6.36 -19.95
N CYS A 8 73.71 -7.13 -20.99
CA CYS A 8 73.22 -8.50 -20.83
C CYS A 8 74.28 -9.45 -20.20
N ILE A 9 75.58 -9.22 -20.44
CA ILE A 9 76.65 -10.02 -19.83
C ILE A 9 76.97 -9.57 -18.40
N ASN A 10 77.13 -8.26 -18.17
CA ASN A 10 77.50 -7.71 -16.87
C ASN A 10 76.34 -7.67 -15.87
N GLU A 11 75.09 -7.67 -16.34
CA GLU A 11 73.88 -7.60 -15.52
C GLU A 11 73.10 -8.93 -15.46
N ARG A 12 73.72 -10.07 -15.82
CA ARG A 12 73.16 -11.39 -15.48
C ARG A 12 72.86 -11.43 -13.98
N ASN A 13 71.58 -11.42 -13.62
CA ASN A 13 71.04 -11.49 -12.25
C ASN A 13 70.83 -10.16 -11.49
N LEU A 14 70.81 -8.98 -12.12
CA LEU A 14 70.48 -7.72 -11.42
C LEU A 14 69.00 -7.32 -11.53
N ASN A 15 68.34 -7.16 -10.37
CA ASN A 15 67.02 -6.53 -10.20
C ASN A 15 67.10 -4.99 -10.32
N ASN A 16 67.58 -4.45 -11.44
CA ASN A 16 67.61 -3.00 -11.64
C ASN A 16 66.24 -2.49 -12.12
N VAL A 17 65.63 -1.60 -11.34
CA VAL A 17 64.37 -0.91 -11.68
C VAL A 17 64.71 0.28 -12.58
N SER A 18 64.47 0.15 -13.89
CA SER A 18 64.44 1.32 -14.78
C SER A 18 63.04 1.94 -14.75
N HIS A 19 62.93 3.19 -14.32
CA HIS A 19 61.67 3.92 -14.38
C HIS A 19 61.46 4.49 -15.78
N SER A 20 60.45 3.99 -16.49
CA SER A 20 59.91 4.64 -17.69
C SER A 20 58.47 5.03 -17.42
N SER A 21 58.15 6.32 -17.47
CA SER A 21 56.77 6.81 -17.44
C SER A 21 56.28 7.08 -18.85
N SER A 22 54.99 6.88 -19.06
CA SER A 22 54.26 7.36 -20.23
C SER A 22 53.11 8.22 -19.73
N ASP A 23 53.15 9.51 -20.02
CA ASP A 23 52.07 10.43 -19.67
C ASP A 23 51.06 10.47 -20.82
N ASN A 24 49.84 10.02 -20.55
CA ASN A 24 48.72 10.19 -21.45
C ASN A 24 47.85 11.33 -20.92
N GLU A 25 47.79 12.43 -21.67
CA GLU A 25 46.90 13.54 -21.37
C GLU A 25 45.59 13.37 -22.16
N THR A 26 44.47 13.39 -21.45
CA THR A 26 43.14 13.39 -22.05
C THR A 26 42.50 14.74 -21.78
N PHE A 27 42.27 15.52 -22.84
CA PHE A 27 41.58 16.80 -22.75
C PHE A 27 40.08 16.57 -22.89
N GLY A 28 39.35 16.77 -21.79
CA GLY A 28 37.89 16.83 -21.81
C GLY A 28 37.41 18.22 -22.19
N LEU A 29 36.40 18.32 -23.05
CA LEU A 29 35.66 19.56 -23.22
C LEU A 29 34.65 19.69 -22.07
N LEU A 30 34.71 20.80 -21.33
CA LEU A 30 33.71 21.11 -20.31
C LEU A 30 32.53 21.81 -20.98
N LEU A 31 31.32 21.29 -20.76
CA LEU A 31 30.11 21.92 -21.27
C LEU A 31 29.92 23.26 -20.57
N HIS A 32 30.06 24.36 -21.31
CA HIS A 32 29.94 25.72 -20.75
C HIS A 32 28.48 26.24 -20.77
N LYS A 33 27.74 25.95 -21.84
CA LYS A 33 26.40 26.49 -22.05
C LYS A 33 25.56 25.57 -22.93
N ILE A 34 24.30 25.38 -22.59
CA ILE A 34 23.25 24.85 -23.48
C ILE A 34 22.31 26.01 -23.81
N ILE A 35 21.99 26.17 -25.09
CA ILE A 35 20.99 27.15 -25.55
C ILE A 35 19.89 26.37 -26.26
N THR A 36 18.66 26.58 -25.84
CA THR A 36 17.46 26.17 -26.55
C THR A 36 16.66 27.42 -26.93
N PRO A 37 15.59 27.31 -27.74
CA PRO A 37 14.71 28.44 -28.00
C PRO A 37 14.10 29.05 -26.73
N SER A 38 13.88 28.25 -25.68
CA SER A 38 13.18 28.68 -24.46
C SER A 38 14.08 28.99 -23.27
N GLU A 39 15.32 28.47 -23.26
CA GLU A 39 16.19 28.59 -22.11
C GLU A 39 17.68 28.64 -22.45
N THR A 40 18.43 29.18 -21.51
CA THR A 40 19.88 29.13 -21.47
C THR A 40 20.29 28.48 -20.16
N VAL A 41 21.03 27.37 -20.23
CA VAL A 41 21.64 26.72 -19.07
C VAL A 41 23.14 26.99 -19.11
N THR A 42 23.68 27.67 -18.11
CA THR A 42 25.12 27.92 -17.97
C THR A 42 25.72 27.02 -16.90
N PHE A 43 26.95 26.61 -17.14
CA PHE A 43 27.75 25.78 -16.24
C PHE A 43 28.97 26.59 -15.83
N ASP A 44 29.00 26.99 -14.57
CA ASP A 44 30.01 27.90 -14.03
C ASP A 44 31.12 27.06 -13.39
N TYR A 45 32.33 27.14 -13.94
CA TYR A 45 33.49 26.39 -13.46
C TYR A 45 34.57 27.29 -12.86
N SER A 46 35.20 26.84 -11.78
CA SER A 46 36.46 27.41 -11.29
C SER A 46 37.62 26.46 -11.56
N THR A 47 38.67 26.97 -12.16
CA THR A 47 39.94 26.25 -12.37
C THR A 47 40.99 26.80 -11.42
N TYR A 48 41.56 25.91 -10.60
CA TYR A 48 42.57 26.24 -9.62
C TYR A 48 43.95 25.96 -10.21
N THR A 49 44.80 26.98 -10.32
CA THR A 49 46.16 26.82 -10.80
C THR A 49 47.07 26.45 -9.64
N THR A 50 47.47 25.17 -9.56
CA THR A 50 48.57 24.75 -8.69
C THR A 50 49.88 24.72 -9.48
N VAL A 51 51.02 24.95 -8.82
CA VAL A 51 52.37 25.05 -9.40
C VAL A 51 52.85 23.78 -10.15
N ASN A 52 52.03 22.74 -10.25
CA ASN A 52 52.27 21.55 -11.07
C ASN A 52 51.59 21.65 -12.44
N ILE A 53 52.42 21.85 -13.45
CA ILE A 53 52.14 22.17 -14.85
C ILE A 53 51.20 21.25 -15.65
N ASN A 54 50.70 20.12 -15.10
CA ASN A 54 50.04 19.07 -15.92
C ASN A 54 48.60 18.69 -15.51
N LYS A 55 48.04 19.16 -14.38
CA LYS A 55 46.66 18.86 -13.96
C LYS A 55 46.07 19.98 -13.10
N ASN A 56 45.41 20.97 -13.73
CA ASN A 56 44.68 22.00 -12.98
C ASN A 56 43.35 21.44 -12.47
N PRO A 57 43.09 21.40 -11.16
CA PRO A 57 41.80 21.01 -10.60
C PRO A 57 40.70 21.98 -11.08
N THR A 58 39.60 21.43 -11.60
CA THR A 58 38.41 22.21 -11.97
C THR A 58 37.20 21.74 -11.17
N SER A 59 36.35 22.66 -10.70
CA SER A 59 35.05 22.36 -10.08
C SER A 59 33.91 22.98 -10.88
N LEU A 60 32.79 22.26 -11.00
CA LEU A 60 31.51 22.86 -11.39
C LEU A 60 30.91 23.49 -10.14
N ASP A 61 30.87 24.82 -10.08
CA ASP A 61 30.43 25.56 -8.91
C ASP A 61 28.93 25.85 -8.95
N ALA A 62 28.38 26.09 -10.14
CA ALA A 62 26.96 26.31 -10.30
C ALA A 62 26.42 25.87 -11.67
N VAL A 63 25.14 25.53 -11.70
CA VAL A 63 24.34 25.42 -12.91
C VAL A 63 23.22 26.43 -12.81
N THR A 64 23.19 27.39 -13.74
CA THR A 64 22.21 28.48 -13.74
C THR A 64 21.29 28.36 -14.95
N ILE A 65 19.99 28.38 -14.70
CA ILE A 65 18.94 28.30 -15.72
C ILE A 65 18.34 29.69 -15.88
N LYS A 66 18.36 30.19 -17.11
CA LYS A 66 17.74 31.45 -17.51
C LYS A 66 16.71 31.19 -18.60
N ASN A 67 15.62 31.96 -18.58
CA ASN A 67 14.64 31.92 -19.66
C ASN A 67 15.13 32.65 -20.92
N SER A 68 14.31 32.65 -21.98
CA SER A 68 14.63 33.25 -23.28
C SER A 68 14.88 34.76 -23.23
N ILE A 69 14.36 35.46 -22.22
CA ILE A 69 14.59 36.90 -22.00
C ILE A 69 15.77 37.19 -21.05
N GLY A 70 16.45 36.16 -20.56
CA GLY A 70 17.67 36.27 -19.76
C GLY A 70 17.47 36.38 -18.25
N GLN A 71 16.22 36.29 -17.76
CA GLN A 71 15.93 36.26 -16.33
C GLN A 71 16.37 34.93 -15.72
N GLU A 72 16.91 34.98 -14.50
CA GLU A 72 17.29 33.79 -13.74
C GLU A 72 16.06 33.08 -13.16
N VAL A 73 15.83 31.85 -13.60
CA VAL A 73 14.72 31.02 -13.16
C VAL A 73 15.13 30.17 -11.96
N MET A 74 16.32 29.59 -12.00
CA MET A 74 16.83 28.71 -10.95
C MET A 74 18.36 28.59 -11.01
N LYS A 75 19.01 28.47 -9.86
CA LYS A 75 20.44 28.17 -9.75
C LYS A 75 20.66 27.00 -8.79
N TYR A 76 21.54 26.09 -9.20
CA TYR A 76 22.03 24.99 -8.39
C TYR A 76 23.48 25.28 -8.04
N THR A 77 23.78 25.47 -6.76
CA THR A 77 25.15 25.70 -6.27
C THR A 77 25.72 24.40 -5.73
N LEU A 78 26.92 24.03 -6.17
CA LEU A 78 27.59 22.78 -5.81
C LEU A 78 28.77 23.06 -4.87
N ASN A 79 28.79 22.42 -3.71
CA ASN A 79 29.89 22.52 -2.75
C ASN A 79 30.64 21.19 -2.64
N TYR A 80 31.95 21.28 -2.41
CA TYR A 80 32.83 20.13 -2.32
C TYR A 80 33.64 20.19 -1.03
N THR A 81 34.14 19.05 -0.57
CA THR A 81 35.06 18.96 0.58
C THR A 81 36.33 19.80 0.37
N ASP A 82 36.92 19.71 -0.82
CA ASP A 82 38.06 20.51 -1.26
C ASP A 82 37.98 20.75 -2.78
N LYS A 83 37.80 22.01 -3.19
CA LYS A 83 37.71 22.38 -4.61
C LYS A 83 39.07 22.31 -5.33
N THR A 84 40.16 22.43 -4.58
CA THR A 84 41.54 22.38 -5.07
C THR A 84 42.09 20.96 -5.23
N ALA A 85 41.38 19.95 -4.72
CA ALA A 85 41.75 18.55 -4.95
C ALA A 85 41.41 18.10 -6.38
N THR A 86 42.25 17.24 -6.95
CA THR A 86 41.99 16.54 -8.23
C THR A 86 40.85 15.53 -8.11
N ARG A 87 40.78 14.82 -6.97
CA ARG A 87 39.65 13.96 -6.56
C ARG A 87 38.88 14.67 -5.45
N LYS A 88 37.66 15.12 -5.75
CA LYS A 88 36.80 15.89 -4.85
C LYS A 88 35.49 15.18 -4.55
N LEU A 89 34.94 15.40 -3.36
CA LEU A 89 33.66 14.84 -2.91
C LEU A 89 32.63 15.97 -2.86
N LEU A 90 31.48 15.79 -3.51
CA LEU A 90 30.39 16.76 -3.53
C LEU A 90 29.64 16.68 -2.20
N THR A 91 29.62 17.73 -1.38
CA THR A 91 29.01 17.70 -0.04
C THR A 91 27.57 18.16 -0.06
N THR A 92 27.25 19.22 -0.80
CA THR A 92 25.89 19.76 -0.90
C THR A 92 25.58 20.25 -2.30
N ILE A 93 24.30 20.15 -2.66
CA ILE A 93 23.70 20.93 -3.75
C ILE A 93 22.64 21.82 -3.12
N SER A 94 22.82 23.13 -3.22
CA SER A 94 21.83 24.12 -2.82
C SER A 94 21.05 24.61 -4.03
N ARG A 95 19.76 24.90 -3.84
CA ARG A 95 18.84 25.31 -4.90
C ARG A 95 18.18 26.63 -4.52
N GLY A 96 18.11 27.57 -5.46
CA GLY A 96 17.41 28.85 -5.32
C GLY A 96 17.86 29.86 -6.37
N LYS A 97 17.43 31.12 -6.28
CA LYS A 97 17.97 32.22 -7.12
C LYS A 97 19.20 32.85 -6.45
N THR A 98 20.02 33.57 -7.20
CA THR A 98 21.28 34.19 -6.73
C THR A 98 21.08 35.17 -5.57
N ASN A 99 19.96 35.91 -5.55
CA ASN A 99 19.68 36.95 -4.54
C ASN A 99 18.60 36.53 -3.52
N THR A 100 18.30 35.24 -3.43
CA THR A 100 17.32 34.69 -2.47
C THR A 100 18.02 33.68 -1.57
N PRO A 101 17.55 33.46 -0.33
CA PRO A 101 18.03 32.35 0.49
C PRO A 101 17.97 31.03 -0.30
N GLN A 102 19.13 30.38 -0.48
CA GLN A 102 19.19 29.09 -1.16
C GLN A 102 18.94 27.98 -0.14
N GLN A 103 18.05 27.05 -0.47
CA GLN A 103 17.78 25.88 0.35
C GLN A 103 18.78 24.78 0.05
N GLU A 104 19.34 24.15 1.08
CA GLU A 104 20.07 22.89 0.90
C GLU A 104 19.11 21.82 0.35
N TYR A 105 19.35 21.39 -0.88
CA TYR A 105 18.46 20.49 -1.60
C TYR A 105 18.94 19.05 -1.46
N TYR A 106 20.23 18.80 -1.68
CA TYR A 106 20.86 17.52 -1.40
C TYR A 106 22.08 17.70 -0.49
N ARG A 107 22.29 16.75 0.42
CA ARG A 107 23.54 16.59 1.16
C ARG A 107 24.06 15.17 1.01
N PHE A 108 25.36 15.03 0.84
CA PHE A 108 26.03 13.75 0.60
C PHE A 108 27.06 13.49 1.69
N GLU A 109 27.15 12.22 2.11
CA GLU A 109 28.19 11.72 3.00
C GLU A 109 28.92 10.57 2.31
N TYR A 110 30.20 10.40 2.62
CA TYR A 110 31.07 9.40 2.01
C TYR A 110 31.77 8.55 3.06
N TYR A 111 32.19 7.36 2.67
CA TYR A 111 33.07 6.51 3.48
C TYR A 111 34.49 7.06 3.45
N GLY A 112 34.98 7.61 4.56
CA GLY A 112 36.35 8.15 4.65
C GLY A 112 36.62 9.30 3.67
N ASN A 113 37.89 9.71 3.59
CA ASN A 113 38.35 10.72 2.63
C ASN A 113 39.35 10.06 1.68
N PRO A 114 39.09 10.06 0.36
CA PRO A 114 40.02 9.46 -0.58
C PRO A 114 41.31 10.26 -0.66
N THR A 115 42.43 9.58 -0.83
CA THR A 115 43.71 10.25 -1.10
C THR A 115 43.66 10.99 -2.44
N SER A 116 44.34 12.15 -2.52
CA SER A 116 44.41 12.96 -3.75
C SER A 116 45.09 12.21 -4.89
N ASP A 117 46.13 11.44 -4.55
CA ASP A 117 46.85 10.55 -5.44
C ASP A 117 46.99 9.17 -4.80
N ILE A 118 46.78 8.12 -5.60
CA ILE A 118 47.01 6.73 -5.18
C ILE A 118 48.30 6.27 -5.84
N ALA A 119 49.36 6.14 -5.04
CA ALA A 119 50.62 5.60 -5.52
C ALA A 119 50.43 4.19 -6.10
N TYR A 120 51.07 3.89 -7.22
CA TYR A 120 50.88 2.62 -7.96
C TYR A 120 51.16 1.37 -7.12
N TYR A 121 52.05 1.46 -6.12
CA TYR A 121 52.40 0.37 -5.22
C TYR A 121 51.44 0.22 -4.02
N LYS A 122 50.43 1.10 -3.93
CA LYS A 122 49.29 1.02 -3.00
C LYS A 122 47.97 0.64 -3.72
N GLN A 123 48.08 0.12 -4.94
CA GLN A 123 46.94 -0.33 -5.73
C GLN A 123 46.85 -1.85 -5.74
N ASP A 124 45.63 -2.38 -5.75
CA ASP A 124 45.36 -3.79 -5.99
C ASP A 124 45.62 -4.19 -7.46
N TYR A 125 45.40 -5.46 -7.78
CA TYR A 125 45.57 -5.99 -9.15
C TYR A 125 44.66 -5.34 -10.20
N TRP A 126 43.66 -4.56 -9.81
CA TRP A 126 42.74 -3.87 -10.73
C TRP A 126 42.87 -2.34 -10.70
N GLY A 127 43.82 -1.82 -9.92
CA GLY A 127 44.10 -0.39 -9.82
C GLY A 127 43.32 0.34 -8.72
N TYR A 128 42.60 -0.37 -7.86
CA TYR A 128 41.88 0.23 -6.72
C TYR A 128 42.81 0.40 -5.52
N TYR A 129 42.53 1.37 -4.66
CA TYR A 129 43.32 1.59 -3.46
C TYR A 129 43.22 0.41 -2.50
N SER A 130 44.35 -0.20 -2.14
CA SER A 130 44.40 -1.40 -1.29
C SER A 130 44.95 -1.15 0.11
N GLY A 131 45.29 0.10 0.45
CA GLY A 131 45.82 0.46 1.78
C GLY A 131 47.14 -0.21 2.16
N ASN A 132 47.81 -0.90 1.22
CA ASN A 132 49.04 -1.63 1.48
C ASN A 132 50.13 -0.72 2.10
N THR A 133 50.83 -1.24 3.11
CA THR A 133 51.97 -0.62 3.80
C THR A 133 53.28 -0.64 3.00
N ASN A 134 53.29 -1.10 1.75
CA ASN A 134 54.49 -1.07 0.90
C ASN A 134 54.98 0.38 0.74
N THR A 135 56.14 0.68 1.33
CA THR A 135 56.81 1.98 1.27
C THR A 135 58.02 1.98 0.34
N THR A 136 58.39 0.83 -0.21
CA THR A 136 59.62 0.66 -1.01
C THR A 136 59.47 1.16 -2.45
N GLY A 137 58.23 1.40 -2.89
CA GLY A 137 57.91 1.69 -4.30
C GLY A 137 58.03 0.48 -5.22
N SER A 138 58.52 -0.67 -4.75
CA SER A 138 58.73 -1.85 -5.58
C SER A 138 57.44 -2.65 -5.78
N LEU A 139 57.20 -3.14 -7.01
CA LEU A 139 56.11 -4.08 -7.32
C LEU A 139 56.44 -5.53 -6.95
N ILE A 140 57.72 -5.81 -6.63
CA ILE A 140 58.27 -7.15 -6.45
C ILE A 140 58.88 -7.38 -5.06
N SER A 141 58.62 -6.48 -4.12
CA SER A 141 59.06 -6.69 -2.73
C SER A 141 58.23 -7.79 -2.08
N GLU A 142 58.79 -8.48 -1.08
CA GLU A 142 58.04 -9.46 -0.27
C GLU A 142 56.79 -8.84 0.41
N ASN A 143 56.76 -7.50 0.55
CA ASN A 143 55.64 -6.72 1.12
C ASN A 143 54.68 -6.15 0.04
N SER A 144 54.87 -6.47 -1.24
CA SER A 144 54.04 -5.99 -2.35
C SER A 144 52.72 -6.77 -2.45
N ASN A 145 51.91 -6.76 -1.37
CA ASN A 145 50.57 -7.33 -1.40
C ASN A 145 49.61 -6.48 -2.27
N ARG A 146 49.15 -7.03 -3.40
CA ARG A 146 48.19 -6.37 -4.31
C ARG A 146 46.79 -6.98 -4.22
N THR A 147 46.50 -7.75 -3.18
CA THR A 147 45.13 -8.21 -2.91
C THR A 147 44.20 -7.02 -2.67
N SER A 148 42.96 -7.15 -3.12
CA SER A 148 41.94 -6.15 -2.83
C SER A 148 41.68 -6.07 -1.32
N ASP A 149 41.50 -4.85 -0.82
CA ASP A 149 41.15 -4.55 0.58
C ASP A 149 39.88 -3.71 0.63
N PHE A 150 38.85 -4.22 1.31
CA PHE A 150 37.53 -3.58 1.33
C PHE A 150 37.53 -2.24 2.05
N ALA A 151 38.22 -2.16 3.20
CA ALA A 151 38.24 -0.96 4.01
C ALA A 151 38.87 0.23 3.27
N SER A 152 39.93 -0.02 2.50
CA SER A 152 40.61 0.97 1.68
C SER A 152 39.86 1.26 0.37
N THR A 153 39.32 0.22 -0.29
CA THR A 153 38.64 0.39 -1.59
C THR A 153 37.38 1.24 -1.47
N GLN A 154 36.67 1.19 -0.33
CA GLN A 154 35.47 1.99 -0.10
C GLN A 154 35.74 3.48 0.18
N GLU A 155 36.99 3.92 0.33
CA GLU A 155 37.29 5.34 0.60
C GLU A 155 36.83 6.26 -0.54
N GLY A 156 36.02 7.25 -0.17
CA GLY A 156 35.33 8.16 -1.09
C GLY A 156 34.09 7.57 -1.78
N ALA A 157 33.64 6.37 -1.42
CA ALA A 157 32.37 5.83 -1.88
C ALA A 157 31.19 6.53 -1.19
N LEU A 158 30.08 6.72 -1.91
CA LEU A 158 28.90 7.43 -1.42
C LEU A 158 28.23 6.63 -0.30
N LYS A 159 28.21 7.15 0.92
CA LYS A 159 27.60 6.51 2.08
C LYS A 159 26.14 6.88 2.23
N LYS A 160 25.79 8.16 2.08
CA LYS A 160 24.43 8.64 2.34
C LYS A 160 24.05 9.79 1.40
N ILE A 161 22.80 9.80 0.95
CA ILE A 161 22.16 10.96 0.31
C ILE A 161 21.01 11.39 1.19
N HIS A 162 21.05 12.63 1.66
CA HIS A 162 19.91 13.30 2.31
C HIS A 162 19.09 14.01 1.26
N TYR A 163 17.79 13.78 1.28
CA TYR A 163 16.84 14.31 0.31
C TYR A 163 16.18 15.60 0.84
N PRO A 164 15.62 16.43 -0.06
CA PRO A 164 14.84 17.61 0.34
C PRO A 164 13.67 17.27 1.29
N THR A 165 13.18 16.03 1.22
CA THR A 165 12.11 15.46 2.04
C THR A 165 12.50 15.19 3.49
N GLN A 166 13.74 15.52 3.90
CA GLN A 166 14.36 15.23 5.20
C GLN A 166 14.67 13.75 5.49
N GLY A 167 14.17 12.83 4.66
CA GLY A 167 14.63 11.43 4.66
C GLY A 167 16.01 11.26 4.01
N TYR A 168 16.54 10.04 4.07
CA TYR A 168 17.85 9.73 3.47
C TYR A 168 17.95 8.30 2.98
N SER A 169 18.81 8.06 1.99
CA SER A 169 19.23 6.71 1.58
C SER A 169 20.66 6.48 2.02
N GLU A 170 20.89 5.38 2.72
CA GLU A 170 22.21 4.89 3.13
C GLU A 170 22.61 3.70 2.27
N PHE A 171 23.82 3.74 1.73
CA PHE A 171 24.38 2.73 0.83
C PHE A 171 25.43 1.92 1.60
N ILE A 172 25.18 0.62 1.72
CA ILE A 172 26.10 -0.32 2.36
C ILE A 172 26.73 -1.16 1.25
N TYR A 173 28.06 -1.16 1.19
CA TYR A 173 28.81 -1.89 0.18
C TYR A 173 29.38 -3.19 0.72
N GLU A 174 29.80 -4.04 -0.20
CA GLU A 174 30.70 -5.18 0.03
C GLU A 174 31.72 -5.28 -1.10
N GLN A 175 32.80 -6.05 -0.89
CA GLN A 175 33.82 -6.26 -1.90
C GLN A 175 33.23 -7.02 -3.11
N ASN A 176 33.66 -6.66 -4.32
CA ASN A 176 33.40 -7.52 -5.48
C ASN A 176 33.98 -8.92 -5.28
N GLN A 177 33.39 -9.93 -5.91
CA GLN A 177 33.83 -11.32 -5.81
C GLN A 177 33.62 -12.05 -7.12
N VAL A 178 34.60 -12.87 -7.49
CA VAL A 178 34.54 -13.79 -8.63
C VAL A 178 34.84 -15.18 -8.11
N TYR A 179 34.10 -16.18 -8.58
CA TYR A 179 34.39 -17.56 -8.25
C TYR A 179 35.46 -18.12 -9.19
N GLY A 180 36.54 -18.67 -8.63
CA GLY A 180 37.60 -19.28 -9.43
C GLY A 180 38.93 -19.33 -8.71
N LYS A 181 40.02 -19.32 -9.49
CA LYS A 181 41.38 -19.16 -8.99
C LYS A 181 41.89 -17.79 -9.39
N LEU A 182 42.56 -17.09 -8.47
CA LEU A 182 43.17 -15.80 -8.79
C LEU A 182 44.40 -16.04 -9.65
N ASP A 183 44.29 -15.76 -10.95
CA ASP A 183 45.38 -15.83 -11.91
C ASP A 183 45.65 -14.41 -12.42
N THR A 184 46.48 -13.65 -11.70
CA THR A 184 46.73 -12.22 -11.96
C THR A 184 47.82 -11.95 -12.97
N GLY A 185 48.38 -13.01 -13.59
CA GLY A 185 49.58 -12.88 -14.43
C GLY A 185 50.85 -12.43 -13.69
N GLU A 186 50.75 -11.89 -12.47
CA GLU A 186 51.88 -11.66 -11.58
C GLU A 186 52.43 -12.97 -11.03
N VAL A 187 51.58 -13.99 -10.75
CA VAL A 187 52.02 -15.34 -10.35
C VAL A 187 50.94 -16.42 -10.63
N GLY A 188 50.86 -16.93 -11.87
CA GLY A 188 50.13 -18.18 -12.18
C GLY A 188 50.95 -19.41 -11.74
N SER A 189 50.33 -20.55 -11.45
CA SER A 189 51.01 -21.77 -10.97
C SER A 189 52.18 -22.25 -11.86
N GLU A 190 52.15 -21.95 -13.16
CA GLU A 190 53.25 -22.23 -14.09
C GLU A 190 54.36 -21.17 -14.10
N ALA A 191 54.06 -19.94 -13.66
CA ALA A 191 55.03 -18.87 -13.48
C ALA A 191 55.71 -18.91 -12.11
N ARG A 192 55.21 -19.76 -11.20
CA ARG A 192 55.85 -20.12 -9.93
C ARG A 192 57.08 -21.00 -10.13
N LEU A 193 57.20 -21.64 -11.29
CA LEU A 193 58.38 -22.40 -11.69
C LEU A 193 59.46 -21.40 -12.16
N ASP A 194 60.34 -21.02 -11.24
CA ASP A 194 61.30 -19.91 -11.40
C ASP A 194 62.39 -20.14 -12.45
N MET A 195 62.73 -21.40 -12.74
CA MET A 195 63.87 -21.75 -13.58
C MET A 195 63.43 -22.56 -14.80
N ALA A 196 63.68 -22.01 -15.99
CA ALA A 196 63.38 -22.64 -17.26
C ALA A 196 64.64 -23.24 -17.89
N ILE A 197 64.58 -24.50 -18.28
CA ILE A 197 65.55 -25.16 -19.15
C ILE A 197 64.90 -25.29 -20.52
N ASN A 198 65.32 -24.40 -21.42
CA ASN A 198 65.02 -24.51 -22.85
C ASN A 198 66.28 -25.00 -23.55
N LYS A 199 66.21 -26.17 -24.18
CA LYS A 199 67.34 -26.69 -24.94
C LYS A 199 66.84 -27.28 -26.25
N THR A 200 67.40 -26.79 -27.35
CA THR A 200 67.18 -27.36 -28.67
C THR A 200 68.51 -27.84 -29.21
N ILE A 201 68.51 -29.05 -29.74
CA ILE A 201 69.58 -29.60 -30.55
C ILE A 201 68.98 -29.96 -31.90
N THR A 202 69.61 -29.50 -32.98
CA THR A 202 69.21 -29.83 -34.36
C THR A 202 70.42 -30.34 -35.11
N SER A 203 70.25 -31.33 -35.97
CA SER A 203 71.32 -31.80 -36.85
C SER A 203 71.82 -30.72 -37.83
N ASP A 204 71.02 -29.67 -38.07
CA ASP A 204 71.38 -28.56 -38.98
C ASP A 204 72.52 -27.68 -38.44
N THR A 205 72.94 -27.85 -37.19
CA THR A 205 74.11 -27.16 -36.63
C THR A 205 75.44 -27.86 -36.96
N TYR A 206 75.40 -29.02 -37.62
CA TYR A 206 76.57 -29.84 -37.92
C TYR A 206 76.75 -30.04 -39.45
N PRO A 207 77.96 -30.37 -39.94
CA PRO A 207 78.22 -30.52 -41.36
C PRO A 207 77.30 -31.54 -42.05
N ILE A 208 76.95 -31.25 -43.30
CA ILE A 208 76.25 -32.17 -44.18
C ILE A 208 77.19 -33.38 -44.39
N ASN A 209 76.70 -34.61 -44.16
CA ASN A 209 77.44 -35.88 -44.30
C ASN A 209 78.16 -36.48 -43.07
N ASP A 210 78.18 -35.80 -41.92
CA ASP A 210 78.75 -36.42 -40.71
C ASP A 210 77.76 -37.35 -40.01
N ASN A 211 78.24 -38.50 -39.52
CA ASN A 211 77.50 -39.27 -38.53
C ASN A 211 77.54 -38.51 -37.21
N ILE A 212 76.37 -38.15 -36.68
CA ILE A 212 76.26 -37.33 -35.47
C ILE A 212 75.63 -38.21 -34.41
N ASN A 213 76.35 -38.49 -33.33
CA ASN A 213 75.79 -39.03 -32.11
C ASN A 213 76.11 -38.07 -30.98
N GLU A 214 75.18 -37.15 -30.72
CA GLU A 214 75.35 -36.11 -29.72
C GLU A 214 74.37 -36.35 -28.57
N THR A 215 74.88 -36.31 -27.35
CA THR A 215 74.05 -36.39 -26.14
C THR A 215 74.33 -35.21 -25.23
N ILE A 216 73.33 -34.35 -25.05
CA ILE A 216 73.41 -33.21 -24.13
C ILE A 216 72.69 -33.56 -22.83
N ARG A 217 73.44 -33.52 -21.73
CA ARG A 217 72.92 -33.69 -20.37
C ARG A 217 72.81 -32.34 -19.69
N VAL A 218 71.63 -32.05 -19.16
CA VAL A 218 71.35 -30.83 -18.41
C VAL A 218 70.91 -31.21 -17.01
N PRO A 219 71.83 -31.20 -16.02
CA PRO A 219 71.47 -31.46 -14.62
C PRO A 219 70.67 -30.30 -14.05
N PHE A 220 69.73 -30.61 -13.15
CA PHE A 220 68.92 -29.64 -12.47
C PHE A 220 68.40 -30.17 -11.12
N THR A 221 68.26 -29.27 -10.14
CA THR A 221 67.79 -29.62 -8.79
C THR A 221 66.59 -28.75 -8.43
N PRO A 222 65.37 -29.30 -8.45
CA PRO A 222 64.17 -28.60 -8.02
C PRO A 222 63.98 -28.63 -6.49
N LYS A 223 63.51 -27.52 -5.92
CA LYS A 223 63.17 -27.44 -4.50
C LYS A 223 61.81 -28.08 -4.20
N ALA A 224 61.70 -28.79 -3.08
CA ALA A 224 60.44 -29.36 -2.61
C ALA A 224 59.44 -28.27 -2.18
N LEU A 225 58.18 -28.45 -2.59
CA LEU A 225 57.04 -27.67 -2.13
C LEU A 225 56.76 -27.99 -0.64
N PRO A 226 55.96 -27.15 0.09
CA PRO A 226 55.62 -27.40 1.49
C PRO A 226 54.94 -28.76 1.76
N ASP A 227 54.30 -29.35 0.75
CA ASP A 227 53.70 -30.69 0.80
C ASP A 227 54.70 -31.83 0.53
N GLY A 228 56.00 -31.50 0.36
CA GLY A 228 57.09 -32.43 0.08
C GLY A 228 57.19 -32.85 -1.39
N SER A 229 56.31 -32.38 -2.27
CA SER A 229 56.32 -32.72 -3.70
C SER A 229 57.22 -31.78 -4.52
N VAL A 230 57.71 -32.25 -5.67
CA VAL A 230 58.37 -31.39 -6.67
C VAL A 230 57.43 -31.26 -7.86
N LYS A 231 57.09 -30.05 -8.29
CA LYS A 231 56.35 -29.85 -9.55
C LYS A 231 57.27 -29.36 -10.64
N VAL A 232 57.17 -29.97 -11.82
CA VAL A 232 57.85 -29.52 -13.03
C VAL A 232 56.86 -29.41 -14.19
N SER A 233 57.00 -28.40 -15.02
CA SER A 233 56.30 -28.34 -16.31
C SER A 233 57.27 -28.85 -17.36
N PHE A 234 56.89 -29.87 -18.13
CA PHE A 234 57.74 -30.51 -19.11
C PHE A 234 57.02 -30.64 -20.44
N GLY A 235 57.62 -30.07 -21.49
CA GLY A 235 57.20 -30.21 -22.88
C GLY A 235 58.40 -30.47 -23.77
N TYR A 236 58.16 -31.12 -24.90
CA TYR A 236 59.21 -31.42 -25.86
C TYR A 236 58.66 -31.42 -27.29
N TYR A 237 59.57 -31.20 -28.23
CA TYR A 237 59.34 -31.36 -29.65
C TYR A 237 60.48 -32.21 -30.20
N LEU A 238 60.12 -33.37 -30.74
CA LEU A 238 61.01 -34.29 -31.39
C LEU A 238 60.62 -34.38 -32.85
N HIS A 239 61.59 -34.24 -33.74
CA HIS A 239 61.38 -34.37 -35.17
C HIS A 239 62.53 -35.14 -35.76
N SER A 240 62.24 -36.20 -36.48
CA SER A 240 63.21 -36.96 -37.25
C SER A 240 62.70 -37.05 -38.68
N SER A 241 63.43 -36.45 -39.63
CA SER A 241 63.14 -36.60 -41.05
C SER A 241 63.72 -37.92 -41.57
N MET A 242 63.31 -38.33 -42.77
CA MET A 242 63.65 -39.60 -43.43
C MET A 242 65.11 -40.06 -43.21
N GLY A 243 65.32 -41.38 -43.05
CA GLY A 243 66.63 -42.03 -43.04
C GLY A 243 67.36 -42.03 -41.68
N TYR A 244 67.27 -43.16 -40.94
CA TYR A 244 68.03 -43.52 -39.73
C TYR A 244 68.40 -42.34 -38.82
N SER A 245 67.44 -41.45 -38.57
CA SER A 245 67.61 -40.31 -37.70
C SER A 245 66.75 -40.48 -36.45
N LEU A 246 67.37 -40.34 -35.29
CA LEU A 246 66.74 -40.48 -33.99
C LEU A 246 66.83 -39.15 -33.27
N SER A 247 65.70 -38.71 -32.74
CA SER A 247 65.66 -37.66 -31.73
C SER A 247 65.00 -38.23 -30.47
N LEU A 248 65.69 -38.06 -29.36
CA LEU A 248 65.33 -38.62 -28.07
C LEU A 248 65.45 -37.52 -27.01
N VAL A 249 64.44 -37.43 -26.14
CA VAL A 249 64.52 -36.68 -24.89
C VAL A 249 64.24 -37.66 -23.75
N GLU A 250 65.15 -37.70 -22.77
CA GLU A 250 65.05 -38.55 -21.59
C GLU A 250 65.20 -37.72 -20.30
N LEU A 251 64.22 -37.75 -19.39
CA LEU A 251 64.34 -37.14 -18.06
C LEU A 251 64.69 -38.21 -17.03
N LYS A 252 65.82 -38.06 -16.31
CA LYS A 252 66.31 -39.02 -15.30
C LYS A 252 66.42 -38.40 -13.92
N LYS A 253 66.20 -39.20 -12.87
CA LYS A 253 66.61 -38.86 -11.50
C LYS A 253 68.05 -39.32 -11.28
N ILE A 254 68.93 -38.43 -10.83
CA ILE A 254 70.32 -38.78 -10.55
C ILE A 254 70.35 -39.67 -9.31
N GLY A 255 70.89 -40.89 -9.44
CA GLY A 255 71.01 -41.85 -8.33
C GLY A 255 69.72 -42.55 -7.91
N GLY A 256 68.64 -42.52 -8.71
CA GLY A 256 67.38 -43.22 -8.38
C GLY A 256 66.40 -43.33 -9.55
N THR A 257 65.17 -43.78 -9.27
CA THR A 257 64.05 -43.86 -10.23
C THR A 257 62.95 -42.88 -9.85
N ILE A 258 62.24 -42.28 -10.81
CA ILE A 258 61.11 -41.38 -10.55
C ILE A 258 59.90 -42.21 -10.06
N LYS A 259 59.18 -41.79 -9.00
CA LYS A 259 57.90 -42.40 -8.57
C LYS A 259 56.74 -41.40 -8.75
N ASN A 260 55.51 -41.91 -8.90
CA ASN A 260 54.25 -41.21 -9.25
C ASN A 260 54.09 -40.79 -10.73
N CYS A 261 54.18 -41.76 -11.64
CA CYS A 261 53.81 -41.58 -13.04
C CYS A 261 52.41 -42.16 -13.32
N PRO A 262 51.53 -41.44 -14.03
CA PRO A 262 50.31 -42.04 -14.57
C PRO A 262 50.69 -42.93 -15.77
N GLY A 263 50.70 -44.26 -15.55
CA GLY A 263 50.99 -45.26 -16.59
C GLY A 263 52.23 -46.10 -16.29
N ALA A 264 52.14 -47.41 -16.51
CA ALA A 264 53.04 -48.42 -15.97
C ALA A 264 54.45 -48.47 -16.59
N GLY A 265 55.47 -48.47 -15.72
CA GLY A 265 56.79 -49.06 -15.98
C GLY A 265 57.99 -48.10 -16.03
N ILE A 266 58.80 -48.11 -14.96
CA ILE A 266 60.17 -47.55 -14.81
C ILE A 266 60.36 -46.12 -15.34
N CYS A 267 60.12 -45.13 -14.47
CA CYS A 267 60.18 -43.72 -14.84
C CYS A 267 61.62 -43.16 -14.86
N ASN A 268 62.20 -43.18 -16.05
CA ASN A 268 62.85 -42.02 -16.67
C ASN A 268 61.96 -41.66 -17.86
N TYR A 269 61.55 -40.39 -18.03
CA TYR A 269 60.66 -40.05 -19.16
C TYR A 269 61.44 -40.15 -20.46
N LYS A 270 61.39 -41.29 -21.14
CA LYS A 270 62.06 -41.51 -22.43
C LYS A 270 61.06 -41.32 -23.56
N PHE A 271 61.22 -40.25 -24.33
CA PHE A 271 60.45 -39.99 -25.53
C PHE A 271 61.38 -40.01 -26.74
N GLU A 272 61.18 -40.99 -27.61
CA GLU A 272 61.94 -41.14 -28.83
C GLU A 272 61.04 -41.03 -30.05
N THR A 273 61.62 -40.52 -31.13
CA THR A 273 61.08 -40.68 -32.49
C THR A 273 62.23 -41.02 -33.42
N ALA A 274 62.02 -42.07 -34.22
CA ALA A 274 62.97 -42.57 -35.20
C ALA A 274 62.28 -42.62 -36.57
N SER A 275 62.96 -42.20 -37.62
CA SER A 275 62.47 -42.38 -38.98
C SER A 275 63.03 -43.67 -39.59
N ALA A 276 62.15 -44.48 -40.20
CA ALA A 276 62.57 -45.50 -41.17
C ALA A 276 62.91 -44.81 -42.51
N GLU A 277 63.53 -45.53 -43.46
CA GLU A 277 64.17 -44.99 -44.67
C GLU A 277 63.36 -44.00 -45.54
N LEU A 278 62.02 -43.90 -45.39
CA LEU A 278 61.18 -43.12 -46.32
C LEU A 278 60.16 -42.14 -45.73
N GLU A 279 59.99 -41.97 -44.41
CA GLU A 279 58.95 -41.05 -43.88
C GLU A 279 59.43 -40.18 -42.69
N PRO A 280 59.10 -38.87 -42.65
CA PRO A 280 59.37 -38.02 -41.50
C PRO A 280 58.41 -38.33 -40.34
N VAL A 281 58.93 -38.33 -39.11
CA VAL A 281 58.16 -38.60 -37.89
C VAL A 281 58.36 -37.45 -36.90
N THR A 282 57.26 -36.86 -36.45
CA THR A 282 57.26 -35.79 -35.45
C THR A 282 56.49 -36.24 -34.22
N LYS A 283 57.05 -36.02 -33.04
CA LYS A 283 56.39 -36.24 -31.76
C LYS A 283 56.52 -34.99 -30.92
N GLN A 284 55.40 -34.39 -30.60
CA GLN A 284 55.35 -33.18 -29.78
C GLN A 284 54.48 -33.44 -28.55
N GLN A 285 54.92 -32.92 -27.42
CA GLN A 285 54.11 -32.79 -26.22
C GLN A 285 54.11 -31.34 -25.77
N ASP A 286 52.92 -30.77 -25.69
CA ASP A 286 52.72 -29.48 -25.05
C ASP A 286 53.09 -29.56 -23.57
N GLN A 287 53.52 -28.43 -23.01
CA GLN A 287 53.95 -28.32 -21.61
C GLN A 287 52.92 -28.95 -20.68
N THR A 288 53.28 -30.05 -20.04
CA THR A 288 52.43 -30.80 -19.12
C THR A 288 53.02 -30.68 -17.73
N LEU A 289 52.18 -30.44 -16.72
CA LEU A 289 52.62 -30.35 -15.33
C LEU A 289 52.73 -31.76 -14.73
N TYR A 290 53.90 -32.06 -14.18
CA TYR A 290 54.21 -33.33 -13.54
C TYR A 290 54.59 -33.13 -12.08
N THR A 291 54.29 -34.13 -11.26
CA THR A 291 54.75 -34.22 -9.88
C THR A 291 55.86 -35.26 -9.81
N LEU A 292 57.04 -34.82 -9.38
CA LEU A 292 58.22 -35.62 -9.14
C LEU A 292 58.48 -35.75 -7.64
N GLU A 293 59.30 -36.71 -7.25
CA GLU A 293 59.87 -36.76 -5.90
C GLU A 293 60.99 -35.70 -5.74
N PRO A 294 61.31 -35.29 -4.50
CA PRO A 294 62.53 -34.52 -4.24
C PRO A 294 63.80 -35.27 -4.68
N GLY A 295 64.77 -34.54 -5.24
CA GLY A 295 66.08 -35.05 -5.63
C GLY A 295 66.69 -34.31 -6.80
N ASP A 296 67.89 -34.71 -7.20
CA ASP A 296 68.58 -34.19 -8.39
C ASP A 296 68.12 -34.93 -9.65
N TYR A 297 67.99 -34.19 -10.75
CA TYR A 297 67.53 -34.70 -12.03
C TYR A 297 68.50 -34.31 -13.15
N GLU A 298 68.51 -35.06 -14.24
CA GLU A 298 69.18 -34.68 -15.48
C GLU A 298 68.23 -34.87 -16.66
N LEU A 299 68.23 -33.89 -17.56
CA LEU A 299 67.59 -34.03 -18.85
C LEU A 299 68.63 -34.41 -19.90
N VAL A 300 68.37 -35.49 -20.63
CA VAL A 300 69.25 -36.05 -21.65
C VAL A 300 68.59 -35.89 -23.01
N LEU A 301 69.13 -35.04 -23.87
CA LEU A 301 68.72 -34.93 -25.26
C LEU A 301 69.73 -35.71 -26.10
N THR A 302 69.26 -36.66 -26.89
CA THR A 302 70.10 -37.45 -27.79
C THR A 302 69.65 -37.25 -29.23
N LEU A 303 70.64 -37.01 -30.08
CA LEU A 303 70.51 -36.89 -31.52
C LEU A 303 71.42 -37.93 -32.15
N GLU A 304 70.84 -38.83 -32.94
CA GLU A 304 71.61 -39.85 -33.67
C GLU A 304 71.31 -39.77 -35.18
N ARG A 305 72.36 -39.68 -35.99
CA ARG A 305 72.34 -39.75 -37.45
C ARG A 305 73.41 -40.75 -37.89
N ILE A 306 72.99 -41.91 -38.41
CA ILE A 306 73.86 -43.10 -38.59
C ILE A 306 74.47 -43.18 -40.01
N ALA A 307 73.97 -42.40 -40.98
CA ALA A 307 74.50 -42.39 -42.36
C ALA A 307 74.50 -41.00 -43.03
N ALA A 308 75.49 -40.78 -43.91
CA ALA A 308 75.53 -39.64 -44.83
C ALA A 308 74.38 -39.73 -45.87
N PRO A 309 73.76 -38.61 -46.28
CA PRO A 309 72.67 -38.63 -47.25
C PRO A 309 73.12 -39.24 -48.59
N SER A 310 72.36 -40.20 -49.12
CA SER A 310 72.57 -40.76 -50.46
C SER A 310 72.13 -39.81 -51.58
N ASN A 311 71.38 -38.75 -51.24
CA ASN A 311 70.93 -37.69 -52.15
C ASN A 311 71.21 -36.30 -51.51
N PRO A 312 72.04 -35.43 -52.12
CA PRO A 312 72.37 -34.11 -51.58
C PRO A 312 71.17 -33.14 -51.48
N ASP A 313 70.07 -33.39 -52.20
CA ASP A 313 68.85 -32.59 -52.14
C ASP A 313 67.91 -32.98 -50.97
N ARG A 314 68.24 -34.03 -50.19
CA ARG A 314 67.43 -34.51 -49.06
C ARG A 314 68.30 -34.88 -47.86
N THR A 315 68.47 -33.95 -46.94
CA THR A 315 69.22 -34.15 -45.69
C THR A 315 68.37 -34.75 -44.58
N PRO A 316 68.82 -35.85 -43.93
CA PRO A 316 68.24 -36.31 -42.67
C PRO A 316 68.41 -35.24 -41.59
N ARG A 317 67.29 -34.82 -41.03
CA ARG A 317 67.13 -33.77 -40.04
C ARG A 317 66.56 -34.38 -38.79
N ALA A 318 67.32 -34.38 -37.71
CA ALA A 318 66.77 -34.73 -36.40
C ALA A 318 66.87 -33.52 -35.45
N VAL A 319 65.81 -33.30 -34.69
CA VAL A 319 65.62 -32.17 -33.79
C VAL A 319 65.08 -32.72 -32.49
N ALA A 320 65.79 -32.46 -31.40
CA ALA A 320 65.26 -32.64 -30.05
C ALA A 320 65.22 -31.27 -29.37
N SER A 321 64.01 -30.82 -29.07
CA SER A 321 63.72 -29.59 -28.37
C SER A 321 63.00 -29.90 -27.08
N VAL A 322 63.40 -29.23 -26.01
CA VAL A 322 62.79 -29.40 -24.70
C VAL A 322 62.52 -28.06 -24.05
N THR A 323 61.43 -28.01 -23.30
CA THR A 323 61.12 -26.93 -22.39
C THR A 323 60.72 -27.53 -21.06
N LEU A 324 61.55 -27.32 -20.05
CA LEU A 324 61.28 -27.70 -18.66
C LEU A 324 61.22 -26.44 -17.80
N LYS A 325 60.25 -26.33 -16.90
CA LYS A 325 60.22 -25.29 -15.85
C LYS A 325 60.12 -25.94 -14.47
N TYR A 326 60.89 -25.45 -13.49
CA TYR A 326 60.87 -25.94 -12.11
C TYR A 326 61.23 -24.86 -11.07
N TYR A 327 61.03 -25.15 -9.78
CA TYR A 327 61.29 -24.25 -8.65
C TYR A 327 62.76 -24.25 -8.17
N SER A 328 63.38 -23.08 -8.04
CA SER A 328 64.70 -22.92 -7.38
C SER A 328 64.61 -22.23 -6.00
N GLY A 329 63.44 -21.74 -5.58
CA GLY A 329 63.20 -20.99 -4.33
C GLY A 329 61.95 -21.42 -3.54
N ASN A 330 61.63 -20.71 -2.44
CA ASN A 330 60.41 -20.98 -1.66
C ASN A 330 59.17 -20.66 -2.51
N PRO A 331 58.31 -21.65 -2.81
CA PRO A 331 57.10 -21.43 -3.60
C PRO A 331 56.01 -20.74 -2.75
N PRO A 332 55.27 -19.76 -3.29
CA PRO A 332 54.05 -19.28 -2.65
C PRO A 332 52.93 -20.33 -2.70
N SER A 333 52.04 -20.34 -1.70
CA SER A 333 50.93 -21.30 -1.55
C SER A 333 49.97 -21.31 -2.75
N GLU A 334 49.60 -22.50 -3.25
CA GLU A 334 48.65 -22.67 -4.37
C GLU A 334 47.33 -21.91 -4.13
N PRO A 335 46.73 -21.28 -5.15
CA PRO A 335 45.48 -20.54 -4.98
C PRO A 335 44.29 -21.51 -4.90
N GLU A 336 43.52 -21.42 -3.83
CA GLU A 336 42.28 -22.19 -3.62
C GLU A 336 41.15 -21.72 -4.54
N VAL A 337 40.28 -22.64 -4.97
CA VAL A 337 39.06 -22.30 -5.72
C VAL A 337 38.00 -21.83 -4.73
N THR A 338 37.76 -20.53 -4.67
CA THR A 338 36.82 -19.92 -3.71
C THR A 338 36.16 -18.69 -4.34
N ASN A 339 35.26 -18.04 -3.59
CA ASN A 339 34.80 -16.68 -3.91
C ASN A 339 35.93 -15.70 -3.56
N ILE A 340 36.70 -15.28 -4.56
CA ILE A 340 37.87 -14.44 -4.38
C ILE A 340 37.44 -12.97 -4.29
N PRO A 341 37.84 -12.22 -3.25
CA PRO A 341 37.75 -10.76 -3.22
C PRO A 341 38.41 -10.15 -4.46
N PHE A 342 37.69 -9.28 -5.15
CA PHE A 342 38.06 -8.76 -6.47
C PHE A 342 37.99 -7.23 -6.46
N GLY A 343 38.71 -6.56 -7.36
CA GLY A 343 38.80 -5.10 -7.38
C GLY A 343 37.44 -4.37 -7.44
N GLY A 344 37.36 -3.26 -6.71
CA GLY A 344 36.15 -2.44 -6.59
C GLY A 344 35.12 -2.99 -5.60
N ILE A 345 34.02 -2.25 -5.45
CA ILE A 345 32.93 -2.54 -4.51
C ILE A 345 31.59 -2.66 -5.23
N ARG A 346 30.64 -3.34 -4.62
CA ARG A 346 29.23 -3.46 -5.07
C ARG A 346 28.29 -3.18 -3.91
N ILE A 347 27.06 -2.80 -4.22
CA ILE A 347 26.04 -2.48 -3.21
C ILE A 347 25.57 -3.79 -2.58
N LYS A 348 25.71 -3.91 -1.26
CA LYS A 348 25.14 -5.02 -0.49
C LYS A 348 23.69 -4.70 -0.10
N GLU A 349 23.46 -3.50 0.42
CA GLU A 349 22.16 -3.04 0.87
C GLU A 349 21.98 -1.53 0.63
N ILE A 350 20.74 -1.11 0.42
CA ILE A 350 20.34 0.30 0.47
C ILE A 350 19.22 0.43 1.50
N ASN A 351 19.45 1.24 2.52
CA ASN A 351 18.44 1.55 3.54
C ASN A 351 17.88 2.94 3.25
N SER A 352 16.62 3.01 2.88
CA SER A 352 15.91 4.27 2.62
C SER A 352 15.01 4.59 3.80
N TYR A 353 15.35 5.66 4.52
CA TYR A 353 14.65 6.16 5.69
C TYR A 353 13.79 7.37 5.33
N ASP A 354 12.58 7.42 5.86
CA ASP A 354 11.77 8.63 5.89
C ASP A 354 12.23 9.59 7.02
N ALA A 355 11.56 10.74 7.13
CA ALA A 355 11.89 11.75 8.13
C ALA A 355 11.42 11.38 9.56
N GLN A 356 10.57 10.36 9.70
CA GLN A 356 9.99 9.89 10.96
C GLN A 356 10.72 8.65 11.51
N GLY A 357 11.67 8.11 10.76
CA GLY A 357 12.48 6.95 11.13
C GLY A 357 11.97 5.61 10.57
N GLY A 358 10.86 5.60 9.84
CA GLY A 358 10.41 4.43 9.07
C GLY A 358 11.39 4.14 7.93
N HIS A 359 11.58 2.87 7.58
CA HIS A 359 12.57 2.52 6.55
C HIS A 359 12.20 1.31 5.71
N THR A 360 12.78 1.28 4.51
CA THR A 360 12.79 0.12 3.64
C THR A 360 14.23 -0.23 3.30
N THR A 361 14.55 -1.52 3.27
CA THR A 361 15.86 -2.03 2.91
C THR A 361 15.76 -2.82 1.62
N LYS A 362 16.57 -2.42 0.63
CA LYS A 362 16.80 -3.22 -0.57
C LYS A 362 18.12 -3.98 -0.42
N ARG A 363 18.07 -5.31 -0.29
CA ARG A 363 19.24 -6.19 -0.19
C ARG A 363 19.57 -6.82 -1.54
N TYR A 364 20.85 -6.99 -1.80
CA TYR A 364 21.36 -7.63 -3.02
C TYR A 364 22.16 -8.87 -2.69
N SER A 365 21.97 -9.93 -3.46
CA SER A 365 22.82 -11.12 -3.46
C SER A 365 23.33 -11.38 -4.88
N TYR A 366 24.62 -11.69 -4.96
CA TYR A 366 25.36 -11.87 -6.21
C TYR A 366 25.83 -13.32 -6.37
N MET A 367 25.09 -14.24 -5.78
CA MET A 367 25.37 -15.68 -5.82
C MET A 367 24.60 -16.35 -6.95
N LYS A 368 25.11 -17.49 -7.41
CA LYS A 368 24.41 -18.43 -8.28
C LYS A 368 23.27 -19.11 -7.53
N GLU A 369 22.54 -19.99 -8.21
CA GLU A 369 21.38 -20.69 -7.63
C GLU A 369 21.72 -21.55 -6.41
N ASP A 370 22.97 -22.00 -6.27
CA ASP A 370 23.45 -22.74 -5.11
C ASP A 370 23.60 -21.88 -3.85
N ALA A 371 23.43 -20.55 -3.95
CA ALA A 371 23.58 -19.56 -2.89
C ALA A 371 24.98 -19.52 -2.22
N VAL A 372 25.97 -20.22 -2.77
CA VAL A 372 27.33 -20.33 -2.22
C VAL A 372 28.35 -19.76 -3.21
N THR A 373 28.14 -19.96 -4.51
CA THR A 373 29.08 -19.58 -5.55
C THR A 373 28.77 -18.19 -6.07
N SER A 374 29.75 -17.27 -6.12
CA SER A 374 29.55 -15.97 -6.76
C SER A 374 29.21 -16.12 -8.25
N SER A 375 28.25 -15.34 -8.74
CA SER A 375 27.94 -15.20 -10.17
C SER A 375 28.80 -14.13 -10.86
N GLY A 376 29.73 -13.52 -10.13
CA GLY A 376 30.68 -12.56 -10.69
C GLY A 376 31.62 -13.24 -11.68
N ILE A 377 31.76 -12.66 -12.87
CA ILE A 377 32.73 -13.07 -13.87
C ILE A 377 33.83 -12.01 -14.00
N ASN A 378 35.08 -12.48 -14.07
CA ASN A 378 36.22 -11.62 -14.41
C ASN A 378 36.18 -11.31 -15.90
N LEU A 379 35.99 -10.05 -16.25
CA LEU A 379 35.90 -9.64 -17.66
C LEU A 379 37.29 -9.46 -18.30
N SER A 380 38.31 -9.11 -17.52
CA SER A 380 39.67 -8.85 -18.00
C SER A 380 40.71 -9.31 -16.99
N LYS A 381 41.52 -10.30 -17.37
CA LYS A 381 42.61 -10.80 -16.54
C LYS A 381 43.77 -9.79 -16.51
N PRO A 382 44.19 -9.25 -15.34
CA PRO A 382 45.34 -8.38 -15.31
C PRO A 382 46.61 -9.04 -15.84
N VAL A 383 47.43 -8.27 -16.56
CA VAL A 383 48.71 -8.72 -17.11
C VAL A 383 49.77 -7.67 -16.81
N PHE A 384 50.57 -7.88 -15.77
CA PHE A 384 51.65 -6.95 -15.38
C PHE A 384 53.03 -7.36 -15.89
N VAL A 385 53.16 -8.55 -16.46
CA VAL A 385 54.44 -9.12 -16.88
C VAL A 385 54.44 -9.37 -18.39
N SER A 386 55.44 -8.86 -19.08
CA SER A 386 55.74 -9.21 -20.47
C SER A 386 57.18 -9.72 -20.59
N LYS A 387 57.44 -10.63 -21.53
CA LYS A 387 58.75 -11.24 -21.75
C LYS A 387 59.28 -10.87 -23.14
N GLU A 388 60.54 -10.48 -23.21
CA GLU A 388 61.27 -10.16 -24.44
C GLU A 388 62.50 -11.06 -24.57
N ASN A 389 62.86 -11.42 -25.80
CA ASN A 389 63.98 -12.29 -26.10
C ASN A 389 64.95 -11.55 -27.02
N TYR A 390 66.24 -11.59 -26.70
CA TYR A 390 67.32 -11.13 -27.55
C TYR A 390 68.11 -12.35 -28.02
N HIS A 391 68.17 -12.54 -29.33
CA HIS A 391 68.86 -13.68 -29.94
C HIS A 391 70.19 -13.22 -30.50
N TYR A 392 71.26 -13.89 -30.08
CA TYR A 392 72.61 -13.65 -30.57
C TYR A 392 73.01 -14.77 -31.53
N LEU A 393 73.22 -14.44 -32.80
CA LEU A 393 73.70 -15.39 -33.79
C LEU A 393 75.23 -15.27 -33.89
N PRO A 394 76.01 -16.23 -33.37
CA PRO A 394 77.44 -16.23 -33.62
C PRO A 394 77.70 -16.47 -35.12
N ASP A 395 78.64 -15.72 -35.69
CA ASP A 395 79.28 -16.09 -36.95
C ASP A 395 79.87 -17.50 -36.77
N ARG A 396 79.43 -18.44 -37.62
CA ARG A 396 79.73 -19.87 -37.46
C ARG A 396 81.16 -20.24 -37.87
N THR A 397 82.05 -19.25 -38.03
CA THR A 397 83.44 -19.47 -38.43
C THR A 397 84.42 -18.49 -37.75
N PRO A 398 85.42 -18.95 -36.95
CA PRO A 398 85.67 -20.30 -36.45
C PRO A 398 84.90 -20.63 -35.14
N PRO A 399 84.83 -21.91 -34.75
CA PRO A 399 83.95 -22.39 -33.67
C PRO A 399 84.51 -22.02 -32.29
N GLY A 400 83.81 -21.18 -31.54
CA GLY A 400 84.25 -20.86 -30.19
C GLY A 400 83.33 -20.03 -29.30
N ARG A 401 82.15 -19.60 -29.76
CA ARG A 401 81.21 -18.85 -28.90
C ARG A 401 79.81 -19.48 -28.94
N THR A 402 79.30 -19.78 -27.76
CA THR A 402 77.96 -20.31 -27.52
C THR A 402 76.89 -19.29 -27.91
N GLU A 403 75.84 -19.77 -28.58
CA GLU A 403 74.57 -19.04 -28.73
C GLU A 403 74.13 -18.50 -27.36
N MET A 404 73.80 -17.21 -27.30
CA MET A 404 73.40 -16.56 -26.06
C MET A 404 72.02 -15.93 -26.26
N ASP A 405 71.01 -16.56 -25.66
CA ASP A 405 69.68 -15.99 -25.54
C ASP A 405 69.60 -15.13 -24.27
N CYS A 406 69.25 -13.86 -24.42
CA CYS A 406 68.93 -12.97 -23.29
C CYS A 406 67.41 -12.90 -23.13
N TYR A 407 66.88 -13.31 -21.98
CA TYR A 407 65.45 -13.21 -21.66
C TYR A 407 65.23 -12.02 -20.72
N LEU A 408 64.54 -10.98 -21.20
CA LEU A 408 64.15 -9.83 -20.40
C LEU A 408 62.70 -10.01 -19.93
N THR A 409 62.47 -9.90 -18.62
CA THR A 409 61.13 -9.85 -18.05
C THR A 409 60.81 -8.41 -17.68
N LYS A 410 59.88 -7.77 -18.39
CA LYS A 410 59.36 -6.44 -18.07
C LYS A 410 58.18 -6.58 -17.13
N ARG A 411 58.23 -5.84 -16.02
CA ARG A 411 57.14 -5.74 -15.05
C ARG A 411 56.63 -4.31 -15.02
N THR A 412 55.31 -4.14 -15.09
CA THR A 412 54.67 -2.83 -15.11
C THR A 412 53.78 -2.65 -13.89
N SER A 413 53.70 -1.42 -13.40
CA SER A 413 52.87 -1.09 -12.23
C SER A 413 51.38 -1.17 -12.51
N SER A 414 51.01 -1.00 -13.77
CA SER A 414 49.64 -1.10 -14.26
C SER A 414 49.54 -2.27 -15.23
N SER A 415 48.36 -2.90 -15.28
CA SER A 415 48.11 -3.97 -16.24
C SER A 415 48.33 -3.46 -17.66
N ASN A 416 49.05 -4.25 -18.45
CA ASN A 416 49.32 -3.98 -19.86
C ASN A 416 48.10 -4.20 -20.76
N ILE A 417 47.02 -4.76 -20.21
CA ILE A 417 45.70 -4.79 -20.83
C ILE A 417 44.70 -3.91 -20.06
N PRO A 418 43.75 -3.25 -20.75
CA PRO A 418 42.68 -2.50 -20.09
C PRO A 418 41.83 -3.38 -19.17
N LEU A 419 41.69 -2.95 -17.91
CA LEU A 419 41.01 -3.70 -16.86
C LEU A 419 39.54 -3.34 -16.70
N SER A 420 39.16 -2.11 -17.05
CA SER A 420 37.77 -1.68 -17.09
C SER A 420 37.16 -2.08 -18.43
N THR A 421 36.12 -2.90 -18.37
CA THR A 421 35.53 -3.47 -19.59
C THR A 421 34.06 -3.13 -19.64
N TYR A 422 33.27 -3.46 -18.63
CA TYR A 422 31.83 -3.17 -18.60
C TYR A 422 31.52 -1.96 -17.71
N ILE A 423 31.18 -0.81 -18.33
CA ILE A 423 30.80 0.44 -17.64
C ILE A 423 31.83 0.83 -16.55
N GLY A 424 33.11 0.69 -16.85
CA GLY A 424 34.18 1.00 -15.89
C GLY A 424 34.50 -0.11 -14.88
N SER A 425 33.69 -1.17 -14.79
CA SER A 425 33.89 -2.29 -13.87
C SER A 425 34.73 -3.44 -14.48
N PRO A 426 35.63 -4.07 -13.69
CA PRO A 426 36.32 -5.30 -14.08
C PRO A 426 35.46 -6.57 -13.86
N VAL A 427 34.35 -6.46 -13.13
CA VAL A 427 33.43 -7.57 -12.80
C VAL A 427 32.04 -7.30 -13.35
N LEU A 428 31.42 -8.34 -13.89
CA LEU A 428 29.99 -8.38 -14.21
C LEU A 428 29.35 -9.55 -13.47
N TYR A 429 28.16 -9.33 -12.91
CA TYR A 429 27.40 -10.39 -12.27
C TYR A 429 26.37 -10.93 -13.25
N THR A 430 26.42 -12.24 -13.53
CA THR A 430 25.44 -12.89 -14.42
C THR A 430 24.14 -13.25 -13.72
N THR A 431 24.09 -13.12 -12.38
CA THR A 431 22.88 -13.28 -11.57
C THR A 431 22.88 -12.24 -10.46
N VAL A 432 21.75 -11.58 -10.24
CA VAL A 432 21.55 -10.70 -9.09
C VAL A 432 20.18 -10.97 -8.52
N GLU A 433 20.12 -11.27 -7.23
CA GLU A 433 18.88 -11.33 -6.47
C GLU A 433 18.70 -10.04 -5.68
N GLU A 434 17.50 -9.47 -5.77
CA GLU A 434 17.08 -8.28 -5.05
C GLU A 434 15.94 -8.66 -4.10
N GLN A 435 16.04 -8.23 -2.85
CA GLN A 435 14.99 -8.40 -1.84
C GLN A 435 14.63 -7.04 -1.26
N LEU A 436 13.34 -6.68 -1.31
CA LEU A 436 12.81 -5.49 -0.65
C LEU A 436 12.21 -5.91 0.69
N VAL A 437 12.67 -5.30 1.77
CA VAL A 437 12.25 -5.56 3.15
C VAL A 437 11.70 -4.26 3.73
N GLY A 438 10.47 -4.27 4.24
CA GLY A 438 9.88 -3.16 4.98
C GLY A 438 9.70 -3.51 6.46
N ASP A 439 9.08 -2.61 7.22
CA ASP A 439 8.85 -2.79 8.67
C ASP A 439 8.00 -4.03 9.01
N ALA A 440 7.16 -4.50 8.08
CA ALA A 440 6.34 -5.71 8.21
C ALA A 440 7.03 -7.00 7.70
N GLY A 441 8.31 -6.91 7.31
CA GLY A 441 9.10 -8.02 6.76
C GLY A 441 9.33 -7.93 5.25
N GLU A 442 9.77 -9.05 4.65
CA GLU A 442 10.07 -9.15 3.22
C GLU A 442 8.82 -8.91 2.36
N VAL A 443 8.89 -7.92 1.47
CA VAL A 443 7.77 -7.44 0.64
C VAL A 443 7.84 -8.03 -0.76
N LEU A 444 9.03 -8.06 -1.37
CA LEU A 444 9.23 -8.54 -2.74
C LEU A 444 10.62 -9.17 -2.91
N LYS A 445 10.71 -10.21 -3.74
CA LYS A 445 11.97 -10.79 -4.17
C LYS A 445 11.99 -10.95 -5.69
N THR A 446 13.08 -10.53 -6.31
CA THR A 446 13.33 -10.64 -7.75
C THR A 446 14.71 -11.22 -8.00
N ARG A 447 14.85 -12.12 -8.98
CA ARG A 447 16.16 -12.62 -9.45
C ARG A 447 16.32 -12.36 -10.93
N SER A 448 17.38 -11.67 -11.30
CA SER A 448 17.71 -11.28 -12.68
C SER A 448 18.94 -12.02 -13.16
N TYR A 449 18.91 -12.47 -14.41
CA TYR A 449 20.00 -13.15 -15.09
C TYR A 449 20.46 -12.29 -16.25
N PHE A 450 21.75 -12.03 -16.33
CA PHE A 450 22.34 -11.08 -17.27
C PHE A 450 23.28 -11.77 -18.24
N SER A 451 23.34 -11.24 -19.47
CA SER A 451 24.32 -11.68 -20.46
C SER A 451 25.73 -11.33 -19.99
N GLY A 452 26.66 -12.28 -20.05
CA GLY A 452 28.04 -12.05 -19.65
C GLY A 452 28.99 -13.04 -20.30
N GLN A 453 30.07 -12.52 -20.87
CA GLN A 453 31.17 -13.30 -21.45
C GLN A 453 32.49 -12.66 -21.06
N THR A 454 33.50 -13.49 -20.78
CA THR A 454 34.86 -13.04 -20.52
C THR A 454 35.49 -12.55 -21.82
N ASP A 455 36.33 -11.52 -21.75
CA ASP A 455 37.09 -11.11 -22.93
C ASP A 455 38.17 -12.13 -23.30
N LEU A 456 38.59 -12.15 -24.56
CA LEU A 456 39.64 -13.04 -25.05
C LEU A 456 41.00 -12.69 -24.44
N THR A 457 41.83 -13.70 -24.19
CA THR A 457 43.22 -13.52 -23.76
C THR A 457 44.09 -13.03 -24.92
N GLU A 458 44.85 -11.96 -24.71
CA GLU A 458 45.67 -11.34 -25.75
C GLU A 458 47.13 -11.77 -25.71
N ARG A 459 47.76 -11.78 -26.89
CA ARG A 459 49.21 -11.92 -27.04
C ARG A 459 49.83 -10.54 -27.28
N PHE A 460 51.01 -10.33 -26.72
CA PHE A 460 51.77 -9.10 -26.95
C PHE A 460 52.13 -8.94 -28.45
N PRO A 461 52.04 -7.75 -29.05
CA PRO A 461 51.54 -6.48 -28.47
C PRO A 461 50.04 -6.52 -28.20
N PHE A 462 49.63 -6.25 -26.94
CA PHE A 462 48.25 -6.37 -26.44
C PHE A 462 47.23 -5.48 -27.20
N PRO A 463 46.50 -5.95 -28.23
CA PRO A 463 45.51 -5.10 -28.90
C PRO A 463 44.43 -4.63 -27.89
N PRO A 464 43.64 -3.59 -28.12
CA PRO A 464 42.46 -3.36 -27.29
C PRO A 464 41.51 -4.56 -27.41
N THR A 465 41.12 -5.16 -26.29
CA THR A 465 40.21 -6.32 -26.32
C THR A 465 38.86 -5.90 -26.87
N GLU A 466 38.22 -6.73 -27.72
CA GLU A 466 36.84 -6.50 -28.17
C GLU A 466 35.88 -6.62 -26.99
N LYS A 467 35.69 -5.54 -26.23
CA LYS A 467 34.93 -5.56 -24.98
C LYS A 467 33.43 -5.87 -25.15
N LYS A 468 32.88 -5.68 -26.37
CA LYS A 468 31.47 -5.94 -26.74
C LYS A 468 30.47 -5.53 -25.66
N ASN A 469 30.68 -4.36 -25.05
CA ASN A 469 29.93 -3.92 -23.87
C ASN A 469 28.43 -3.87 -24.10
N TRP A 470 28.02 -3.49 -25.31
CA TRP A 470 26.62 -3.46 -25.73
C TRP A 470 25.93 -4.83 -25.74
N ARG A 471 26.69 -5.93 -25.70
CA ARG A 471 26.15 -7.31 -25.58
C ARG A 471 26.11 -7.83 -24.14
N LYS A 472 26.74 -7.14 -23.19
CA LYS A 472 26.90 -7.57 -21.79
C LYS A 472 25.91 -6.84 -20.88
N GLY A 473 25.51 -7.47 -19.78
CA GLY A 473 24.58 -6.90 -18.80
C GLY A 473 23.15 -6.74 -19.31
N LEU A 474 22.80 -7.36 -20.44
CA LEU A 474 21.42 -7.39 -20.94
C LEU A 474 20.62 -8.41 -20.13
N THR A 475 19.43 -8.06 -19.66
CA THR A 475 18.57 -8.96 -18.87
C THR A 475 18.06 -10.11 -19.73
N LEU A 476 18.66 -11.30 -19.62
CA LEU A 476 18.23 -12.51 -20.32
C LEU A 476 16.99 -13.13 -19.69
N GLN A 477 16.88 -13.05 -18.36
CA GLN A 477 15.74 -13.57 -17.63
C GLN A 477 15.53 -12.76 -16.35
N GLN A 478 14.28 -12.59 -15.93
CA GLN A 478 13.93 -12.03 -14.63
C GLN A 478 12.81 -12.87 -14.02
N GLN A 479 12.95 -13.25 -12.77
CA GLN A 479 11.96 -14.02 -12.01
C GLN A 479 11.51 -13.20 -10.81
N SER A 480 10.20 -13.09 -10.61
CA SER A 480 9.59 -12.56 -9.39
C SER A 480 9.11 -13.71 -8.52
N TYR A 481 9.13 -13.50 -7.21
CA TYR A 481 8.78 -14.53 -6.23
C TYR A 481 7.71 -14.04 -5.27
N THR A 482 6.79 -14.95 -4.91
CA THR A 482 5.90 -14.79 -3.76
C THR A 482 6.44 -15.60 -2.59
N LYS A 483 6.25 -15.08 -1.38
CA LYS A 483 6.65 -15.74 -0.14
C LYS A 483 5.50 -16.60 0.38
N GLU A 484 5.74 -17.90 0.53
CA GLU A 484 4.81 -18.88 1.09
C GLU A 484 5.43 -19.51 2.34
N GLY A 485 5.03 -19.01 3.52
CA GLY A 485 5.65 -19.38 4.79
C GLY A 485 7.13 -18.98 4.84
N SER A 486 8.03 -19.96 4.95
CA SER A 486 9.49 -19.78 4.90
C SER A 486 10.09 -20.03 3.51
N SER A 487 9.26 -20.32 2.51
CA SER A 487 9.69 -20.68 1.16
C SER A 487 9.32 -19.61 0.13
N TYR A 488 9.99 -19.62 -1.02
CA TYR A 488 9.73 -18.71 -2.12
C TYR A 488 9.32 -19.50 -3.35
N THR A 489 8.18 -19.15 -3.93
CA THR A 489 7.65 -19.71 -5.17
C THR A 489 7.73 -18.66 -6.27
N VAL A 490 8.08 -19.08 -7.49
CA VAL A 490 8.11 -18.17 -8.64
C VAL A 490 6.67 -17.82 -9.00
N ASN A 491 6.33 -16.53 -9.01
CA ASN A 491 5.01 -16.04 -9.43
C ASN A 491 5.05 -15.32 -10.79
N GLY A 492 6.24 -15.07 -11.32
CA GLY A 492 6.41 -14.43 -12.62
C GLY A 492 7.79 -14.67 -13.20
N LYS A 493 7.87 -14.74 -14.53
CA LYS A 493 9.09 -14.94 -15.29
C LYS A 493 9.05 -14.18 -16.60
N THR A 494 10.07 -13.36 -16.86
CA THR A 494 10.32 -12.74 -18.16
C THR A 494 11.61 -13.31 -18.73
N THR A 495 11.62 -13.74 -19.99
CA THR A 495 12.81 -14.24 -20.71
C THR A 495 12.99 -13.45 -22.00
N ASN A 496 14.18 -12.92 -22.24
CA ASN A 496 14.49 -12.10 -23.40
C ASN A 496 15.57 -12.76 -24.26
N VAL A 497 15.43 -12.64 -25.58
CA VAL A 497 16.42 -13.11 -26.55
C VAL A 497 16.96 -11.91 -27.31
N TYR A 498 18.28 -11.71 -27.19
CA TYR A 498 19.02 -10.69 -27.93
C TYR A 498 19.89 -11.35 -28.98
N GLY A 499 20.17 -10.65 -30.07
CA GLY A 499 21.01 -11.16 -31.13
C GLY A 499 21.62 -10.06 -31.98
N PRO A 500 22.64 -10.39 -32.79
CA PRO A 500 23.22 -9.43 -33.71
C PRO A 500 22.25 -9.14 -34.84
N LEU A 501 22.08 -7.87 -35.20
CA LEU A 501 21.39 -7.50 -36.43
C LEU A 501 22.40 -7.63 -37.59
N GLU A 502 22.31 -8.72 -38.35
CA GLU A 502 23.19 -8.96 -39.50
C GLU A 502 22.91 -7.93 -40.62
N ARG A 503 23.67 -6.83 -40.66
CA ARG A 503 23.73 -5.97 -41.84
C ARG A 503 24.48 -6.73 -42.93
N HIS A 504 23.77 -7.27 -43.93
CA HIS A 504 24.29 -8.02 -45.09
C HIS A 504 25.81 -7.93 -45.38
N THR A 505 26.50 -9.03 -45.08
CA THR A 505 27.52 -9.71 -45.89
C THR A 505 28.41 -8.86 -46.82
N GLY A 506 29.40 -8.21 -46.23
CA GLY A 506 30.64 -7.86 -46.92
C GLY A 506 31.72 -7.59 -45.88
N ALA A 507 32.55 -8.58 -45.58
CA ALA A 507 33.53 -8.56 -44.47
C ALA A 507 34.50 -7.35 -44.45
N SER A 508 34.51 -6.53 -45.51
CA SER A 508 35.34 -5.31 -45.63
C SER A 508 34.57 -3.99 -45.41
N GLY A 509 33.23 -3.99 -45.39
CA GLY A 509 32.40 -2.77 -45.28
C GLY A 509 32.07 -2.33 -43.85
N HIS A 510 32.45 -3.12 -42.85
CA HIS A 510 32.08 -2.92 -41.43
C HIS A 510 33.28 -2.56 -40.54
N LEU A 511 34.39 -2.20 -41.19
CA LEU A 511 35.63 -1.82 -40.55
C LEU A 511 35.66 -0.31 -40.41
N ASN A 512 35.36 0.19 -39.21
CA ASN A 512 35.51 1.62 -38.94
C ASN A 512 36.99 2.04 -39.08
N SER A 513 37.89 1.13 -38.75
CA SER A 513 39.33 1.26 -38.98
C SER A 513 40.03 -0.10 -38.95
N TYR A 514 41.08 -0.23 -39.77
CA TYR A 514 42.14 -1.21 -39.53
C TYR A 514 43.12 -0.59 -38.55
N ASN A 515 43.30 -1.23 -37.41
CA ASN A 515 44.23 -0.74 -36.41
C ASN A 515 45.43 -1.68 -36.32
N LEU A 516 46.56 -1.11 -35.94
CA LEU A 516 47.81 -1.80 -35.78
C LEU A 516 48.33 -1.48 -34.39
N LYS A 517 48.62 -2.51 -33.60
CA LYS A 517 49.49 -2.35 -32.43
C LYS A 517 50.82 -3.01 -32.74
N ALA A 518 51.90 -2.26 -32.63
CA ALA A 518 53.26 -2.77 -32.70
C ALA A 518 53.89 -2.64 -31.31
N GLY A 519 54.69 -3.62 -30.88
CA GLY A 519 55.25 -3.53 -29.53
C GLY A 519 56.46 -4.38 -29.18
N LYS A 520 56.95 -5.25 -30.06
CA LYS A 520 58.16 -6.04 -29.76
C LYS A 520 59.23 -5.75 -30.80
N VAL A 521 60.41 -5.29 -30.40
CA VAL A 521 61.55 -5.21 -31.32
C VAL A 521 62.42 -6.44 -31.10
N ASN A 522 62.53 -7.29 -32.13
CA ASN A 522 63.53 -8.36 -32.16
C ASN A 522 64.85 -7.74 -32.60
N TYR A 523 65.88 -7.80 -31.74
CA TYR A 523 67.23 -7.36 -32.10
C TYR A 523 68.10 -8.57 -32.40
N VAL A 524 68.75 -8.54 -33.56
CA VAL A 524 69.68 -9.59 -34.02
C VAL A 524 71.06 -8.96 -34.15
N PHE A 525 72.04 -9.53 -33.45
CA PHE A 525 73.43 -9.04 -33.41
C PHE A 525 74.39 -10.09 -33.97
N ASP A 526 75.50 -9.64 -34.58
CA ASP A 526 76.61 -10.52 -34.96
C ASP A 526 77.59 -10.82 -33.83
N ALA A 527 78.55 -11.71 -34.13
CA ALA A 527 79.70 -12.12 -33.33
C ALA A 527 80.54 -10.97 -32.72
N VAL A 528 80.41 -9.74 -33.20
CA VAL A 528 81.16 -8.56 -32.71
C VAL A 528 80.26 -7.59 -31.91
N GLY A 529 78.97 -7.91 -31.82
CA GLY A 529 77.94 -7.13 -31.13
C GLY A 529 77.42 -5.96 -31.96
N ASN A 530 77.58 -5.99 -33.29
CA ASN A 530 76.96 -5.03 -34.18
C ASN A 530 75.56 -5.52 -34.56
N LEU A 531 74.60 -4.60 -34.69
CA LEU A 531 73.25 -4.92 -35.14
C LEU A 531 73.29 -5.35 -36.62
N GLN A 532 72.91 -6.59 -36.92
CA GLN A 532 73.07 -7.19 -38.26
C GLN A 532 72.05 -6.70 -39.31
N THR A 533 71.10 -5.83 -38.96
CA THR A 533 70.13 -5.27 -39.92
C THR A 533 69.93 -3.77 -39.76
N MET A 534 70.64 -2.99 -40.58
CA MET A 534 70.17 -1.70 -41.09
C MET A 534 69.61 -1.91 -42.50
N THR A 535 68.40 -2.45 -42.60
CA THR A 535 67.56 -2.26 -43.80
C THR A 535 66.17 -1.89 -43.32
N SER A 536 65.72 -0.74 -43.79
CA SER A 536 64.48 -0.04 -43.45
C SER A 536 63.22 -0.89 -43.65
N GLY A 537 62.88 -1.73 -42.67
CA GLY A 537 61.68 -2.56 -42.76
C GLY A 537 61.08 -2.85 -41.40
N VAL A 538 59.76 -2.75 -41.34
CA VAL A 538 58.85 -3.07 -40.22
C VAL A 538 59.00 -4.52 -39.70
N ASN A 539 59.89 -5.33 -40.28
CA ASN A 539 60.05 -6.78 -40.07
C ASN A 539 60.61 -7.19 -38.69
N ASN A 540 61.26 -6.29 -37.94
CA ASN A 540 61.71 -6.58 -36.58
C ASN A 540 60.68 -6.23 -35.50
N SER A 541 59.55 -5.60 -35.88
CA SER A 541 58.45 -5.30 -34.98
C SER A 541 57.40 -6.41 -35.02
N GLN A 542 57.08 -7.04 -33.89
CA GLN A 542 55.81 -7.78 -33.84
C GLN A 542 54.67 -6.79 -33.82
N PHE A 543 53.72 -7.01 -34.72
CA PHE A 543 52.49 -6.26 -34.79
C PHE A 543 51.29 -7.21 -34.78
N VAL A 544 50.22 -6.76 -34.15
CA VAL A 544 48.91 -7.39 -34.22
C VAL A 544 47.99 -6.40 -34.91
N THR A 545 47.40 -6.81 -36.03
CA THR A 545 46.30 -6.10 -36.65
C THR A 545 45.01 -6.46 -35.92
N TYR A 546 44.17 -5.47 -35.69
CA TYR A 546 42.85 -5.67 -35.10
C TYR A 546 41.84 -4.72 -35.73
N VAL A 547 40.57 -5.07 -35.61
CA VAL A 547 39.47 -4.37 -36.26
C VAL A 547 38.51 -3.84 -35.22
N ASN A 548 38.08 -2.59 -35.38
CA ASN A 548 36.98 -2.05 -34.59
C ASN A 548 35.68 -2.33 -35.31
N ARG A 549 34.78 -3.08 -34.67
CA ARG A 549 33.45 -3.41 -35.19
C ARG A 549 32.38 -2.55 -34.51
N SER A 550 31.50 -1.96 -35.32
CA SER A 550 30.22 -1.43 -34.83
C SER A 550 29.12 -2.44 -35.14
N GLU A 551 28.26 -2.73 -34.17
CA GLU A 551 27.19 -3.71 -34.29
C GLU A 551 25.98 -3.30 -33.43
N LEU A 552 24.79 -3.59 -33.93
CA LEU A 552 23.53 -3.47 -33.18
C LEU A 552 23.15 -4.85 -32.60
N TYR A 553 22.77 -4.87 -31.32
CA TYR A 553 22.40 -6.09 -30.60
C TYR A 553 21.01 -5.98 -29.94
N PRO A 554 19.93 -5.80 -30.73
CA PRO A 554 18.59 -5.57 -30.20
C PRO A 554 17.93 -6.84 -29.66
N MET A 555 16.77 -6.67 -29.01
CA MET A 555 15.94 -7.77 -28.50
C MET A 555 15.03 -8.31 -29.59
N PHE A 556 15.15 -9.58 -29.98
CA PHE A 556 14.30 -10.21 -30.99
C PHE A 556 13.02 -10.81 -30.43
N SER A 557 13.03 -11.23 -29.16
CA SER A 557 11.82 -11.72 -28.50
C SER A 557 11.86 -11.54 -26.99
N SER A 558 10.67 -11.50 -26.40
CA SER A 558 10.46 -11.52 -24.96
C SER A 558 9.27 -12.42 -24.63
N LYS A 559 9.42 -13.34 -23.68
CA LYS A 559 8.35 -14.19 -23.15
C LYS A 559 8.09 -13.80 -21.70
N GLN A 560 6.88 -13.33 -21.41
CA GLN A 560 6.41 -13.04 -20.06
C GLN A 560 5.45 -14.13 -19.61
N GLU A 561 5.61 -14.60 -18.38
CA GLU A 561 4.81 -15.62 -17.72
C GLU A 561 4.39 -15.07 -16.36
N GLU A 562 3.09 -14.94 -16.10
CA GLU A 562 2.53 -14.58 -14.79
C GLU A 562 1.77 -15.79 -14.24
N ILE A 563 2.03 -16.15 -12.98
CA ILE A 563 1.49 -17.35 -12.35
C ILE A 563 0.51 -16.93 -11.24
N HIS A 564 -0.75 -17.28 -11.42
CA HIS A 564 -1.84 -17.05 -10.47
C HIS A 564 -2.60 -18.35 -10.21
N ASP A 565 -2.74 -18.77 -8.95
CA ASP A 565 -3.50 -19.98 -8.56
C ASP A 565 -3.15 -21.24 -9.38
N ASN A 566 -1.85 -21.49 -9.59
CA ASN A 566 -1.31 -22.57 -10.45
C ASN A 566 -1.70 -22.50 -11.94
N LYS A 567 -2.20 -21.35 -12.42
CA LYS A 567 -2.41 -21.06 -13.84
C LYS A 567 -1.34 -20.09 -14.33
N THR A 568 -0.81 -20.34 -15.52
CA THR A 568 0.19 -19.47 -16.15
C THR A 568 -0.43 -18.68 -17.28
N ILE A 569 -0.38 -17.35 -17.17
CA ILE A 569 -0.71 -16.41 -18.24
C ILE A 569 0.59 -16.10 -18.97
N ILE A 570 0.63 -16.37 -20.26
CA ILE A 570 1.79 -16.16 -21.13
C ILE A 570 1.51 -15.01 -22.09
N LYS A 571 2.51 -14.14 -22.27
CA LYS A 571 2.58 -13.13 -23.33
C LYS A 571 3.92 -13.25 -24.06
N ASN A 572 3.87 -13.66 -25.31
CA ASN A 572 5.05 -13.72 -26.19
C ASN A 572 5.12 -12.44 -27.04
N SER A 573 6.27 -11.79 -27.06
CA SER A 573 6.54 -10.63 -27.91
C SER A 573 7.67 -10.97 -28.88
N ALA A 574 7.49 -10.67 -30.16
CA ALA A 574 8.50 -10.80 -31.21
C ALA A 574 8.72 -9.46 -31.91
N TYR A 575 9.98 -9.16 -32.21
CA TYR A 575 10.40 -7.88 -32.77
C TYR A 575 11.22 -8.12 -34.04
N THR A 576 10.92 -7.35 -35.09
CA THR A 576 11.76 -7.31 -36.29
C THR A 576 12.30 -5.90 -36.51
N TYR A 577 13.49 -5.81 -37.06
CA TYR A 577 14.21 -4.56 -37.27
C TYR A 577 14.59 -4.41 -38.74
N ASP A 578 14.70 -3.17 -39.22
CA ASP A 578 15.16 -2.89 -40.58
C ASP A 578 16.69 -2.96 -40.71
N ASN A 579 17.17 -3.05 -41.95
CA ASN A 579 18.58 -3.03 -42.30
C ASN A 579 18.79 -1.95 -43.38
N PRO A 580 19.74 -1.00 -43.21
CA PRO A 580 20.74 -0.94 -42.17
C PRO A 580 20.34 -0.20 -40.90
N TYR A 581 19.28 0.60 -40.84
CA TYR A 581 19.14 1.59 -39.77
C TYR A 581 18.87 1.00 -38.38
N GLY A 582 18.33 -0.22 -38.29
CA GLY A 582 18.09 -0.93 -37.02
C GLY A 582 16.88 -0.44 -36.22
N GLN A 583 15.99 0.29 -36.87
CA GLN A 583 14.68 0.70 -36.39
C GLN A 583 13.70 -0.48 -36.33
N LEU A 584 12.79 -0.44 -35.37
CA LEU A 584 11.77 -1.48 -35.17
C LEU A 584 10.76 -1.45 -36.32
N LYS A 585 10.63 -2.53 -37.10
CA LYS A 585 9.68 -2.65 -38.22
C LYS A 585 8.38 -3.32 -37.82
N THR A 586 8.43 -4.34 -36.98
CA THR A 586 7.23 -4.97 -36.45
C THR A 586 7.40 -5.36 -34.99
N GLN A 587 6.30 -5.24 -34.25
CA GLN A 587 6.14 -5.79 -32.92
C GLN A 587 4.90 -6.67 -32.93
N THR A 588 5.06 -7.95 -32.66
CA THR A 588 3.96 -8.92 -32.54
C THR A 588 3.86 -9.36 -31.10
N THR A 589 2.67 -9.29 -30.51
CA THR A 589 2.37 -9.82 -29.17
C THR A 589 1.35 -10.92 -29.28
N THR A 590 1.57 -12.06 -28.63
CA THR A 590 0.65 -13.21 -28.60
C THR A 590 0.31 -13.49 -27.14
N ASP A 591 -0.98 -13.46 -26.81
CA ASP A 591 -1.47 -13.76 -25.46
C ASP A 591 -1.75 -15.26 -25.24
N SER A 592 -2.30 -15.60 -24.08
CA SER A 592 -2.61 -16.99 -23.69
C SER A 592 -3.76 -17.62 -24.46
N ASP A 593 -4.59 -16.80 -25.12
CA ASP A 593 -5.68 -17.25 -25.99
C ASP A 593 -5.21 -17.44 -27.45
N ASN A 594 -3.90 -17.36 -27.70
CA ASN A 594 -3.27 -17.33 -29.02
C ASN A 594 -3.74 -16.16 -29.90
N LYS A 595 -4.27 -15.08 -29.32
CA LYS A 595 -4.58 -13.87 -30.09
C LYS A 595 -3.30 -13.10 -30.32
N THR A 596 -3.06 -12.75 -31.57
CA THR A 596 -1.87 -12.00 -31.96
C THR A 596 -2.22 -10.55 -32.26
N LEU A 597 -1.56 -9.60 -31.60
CA LEU A 597 -1.62 -8.18 -31.94
C LEU A 597 -0.27 -7.76 -32.55
N THR A 598 -0.30 -7.36 -33.81
CA THR A 598 0.87 -6.95 -34.58
C THR A 598 0.80 -5.48 -34.92
N THR A 599 1.82 -4.70 -34.53
CA THR A 599 2.01 -3.32 -34.97
C THR A 599 3.19 -3.26 -35.94
N ALA A 600 2.95 -2.73 -37.14
CA ALA A 600 3.95 -2.49 -38.17
C ALA A 600 4.27 -1.00 -38.27
N TYR A 601 5.56 -0.68 -38.45
CA TYR A 601 6.09 0.67 -38.55
C TYR A 601 6.72 0.90 -39.93
N SER A 602 6.38 2.02 -40.56
CA SER A 602 7.09 2.52 -41.74
C SER A 602 7.73 3.87 -41.42
N TYR A 603 8.99 4.01 -41.81
CA TYR A 603 9.82 5.19 -41.60
C TYR A 603 9.96 5.98 -42.91
N PRO A 604 10.52 7.21 -42.88
CA PRO A 604 10.64 8.04 -44.08
C PRO A 604 11.33 7.32 -45.25
N TYR A 605 12.41 6.57 -44.99
CA TYR A 605 13.14 5.85 -46.04
C TYR A 605 12.36 4.66 -46.65
N ASP A 606 11.28 4.19 -46.02
CA ASP A 606 10.39 3.17 -46.60
C ASP A 606 9.44 3.77 -47.67
N LYS A 607 9.34 5.10 -47.73
CA LYS A 607 8.41 5.82 -48.60
C LYS A 607 9.19 6.71 -49.57
N ASN A 608 9.26 6.31 -50.84
CA ASN A 608 9.95 7.10 -51.86
C ASN A 608 9.11 8.31 -52.29
N SER A 609 9.34 9.46 -51.65
CA SER A 609 8.73 10.75 -52.00
C SER A 609 9.70 11.89 -51.68
N THR A 610 9.56 13.03 -52.36
CA THR A 610 10.43 14.20 -52.15
C THR A 610 10.55 14.59 -50.68
N VAL A 611 9.43 14.69 -49.96
CA VAL A 611 9.44 15.13 -48.55
C VAL A 611 10.05 14.07 -47.63
N ASN A 612 9.75 12.79 -47.83
CA ASN A 612 10.38 11.73 -47.05
C ASN A 612 11.90 11.65 -47.29
N ASN A 613 12.36 11.90 -48.53
CA ASN A 613 13.78 11.99 -48.84
C ASN A 613 14.44 13.20 -48.14
N LEU A 614 13.72 14.33 -47.98
CA LEU A 614 14.20 15.46 -47.16
C LEU A 614 14.30 15.10 -45.68
N LEU A 615 13.33 14.37 -45.11
CA LEU A 615 13.42 13.87 -43.73
C LEU A 615 14.64 12.96 -43.54
N VAL A 616 14.94 12.09 -44.50
CA VAL A 616 16.15 11.25 -44.49
C VAL A 616 17.41 12.11 -44.57
N ALA A 617 17.46 13.10 -45.45
CA ALA A 617 18.59 14.03 -45.58
C ALA A 617 18.82 14.87 -44.31
N GLN A 618 17.76 15.16 -43.55
CA GLN A 618 17.80 15.82 -42.25
C GLN A 618 18.13 14.87 -41.08
N ASN A 619 18.43 13.58 -41.34
CA ASN A 619 18.64 12.53 -40.35
C ASN A 619 17.44 12.27 -39.41
N ARG A 620 16.22 12.63 -39.84
CA ARG A 620 14.97 12.41 -39.09
C ARG A 620 14.33 11.08 -39.47
N ILE A 621 15.09 9.99 -39.28
CA ILE A 621 14.74 8.64 -39.74
C ILE A 621 14.13 7.73 -38.66
N THR A 622 14.01 8.21 -37.42
CA THR A 622 13.56 7.42 -36.25
C THR A 622 12.07 7.54 -35.96
N THR A 623 11.39 8.56 -36.50
CA THR A 623 9.94 8.73 -36.31
C THR A 623 9.18 8.02 -37.42
N PRO A 624 8.27 7.07 -37.12
CA PRO A 624 7.48 6.41 -38.14
C PRO A 624 6.52 7.42 -38.80
N VAL A 625 6.42 7.34 -40.13
CA VAL A 625 5.45 8.11 -40.94
C VAL A 625 4.13 7.36 -41.10
N GLU A 626 4.12 6.06 -40.81
CA GLU A 626 2.92 5.23 -40.80
C GLU A 626 3.04 4.14 -39.72
N THR A 627 1.95 3.91 -39.00
CA THR A 627 1.78 2.80 -38.08
C THR A 627 0.49 2.05 -38.38
N GLN A 628 0.54 0.73 -38.38
CA GLN A 628 -0.62 -0.11 -38.66
C GLN A 628 -0.71 -1.23 -37.63
N SER A 629 -1.87 -1.39 -36.99
CA SER A 629 -2.12 -2.44 -36.00
C SER A 629 -3.10 -3.48 -36.53
N LYS A 630 -2.84 -4.76 -36.27
CA LYS A 630 -3.64 -5.91 -36.71
C LYS A 630 -3.87 -6.88 -35.55
N GLU A 631 -5.09 -7.40 -35.41
CA GLU A 631 -5.38 -8.59 -34.61
C GLU A 631 -5.43 -9.80 -35.55
N ASN A 632 -4.48 -10.73 -35.40
CA ASN A 632 -4.22 -11.82 -36.34
C ASN A 632 -3.99 -11.26 -37.76
N THR A 633 -4.94 -11.46 -38.65
CA THR A 633 -4.91 -10.94 -40.03
C THR A 633 -5.79 -9.69 -40.22
N THR A 634 -6.67 -9.39 -39.26
CA THR A 634 -7.63 -8.28 -39.35
C THR A 634 -6.97 -6.97 -38.93
N ILE A 635 -7.00 -5.96 -39.79
CA ILE A 635 -6.51 -4.62 -39.46
C ILE A 635 -7.45 -3.99 -38.42
N LEU A 636 -6.89 -3.46 -37.33
CA LEU A 636 -7.63 -2.71 -36.31
C LEU A 636 -7.62 -1.21 -36.60
N GLY A 637 -6.51 -0.70 -37.12
CA GLY A 637 -6.40 0.67 -37.58
C GLY A 637 -5.03 1.00 -38.17
N THR A 638 -5.00 2.11 -38.90
CA THR A 638 -3.80 2.67 -39.51
C THR A 638 -3.73 4.15 -39.19
N GLN A 639 -2.54 4.66 -38.85
CA GLN A 639 -2.26 6.08 -38.70
C GLN A 639 -1.13 6.46 -39.65
N VAL A 640 -1.32 7.53 -40.44
CA VAL A 640 -0.32 8.07 -41.36
C VAL A 640 -0.09 9.53 -41.03
N THR A 641 1.16 9.96 -40.95
CA THR A 641 1.53 11.37 -40.87
C THR A 641 2.25 11.77 -42.15
N GLU A 642 1.59 12.61 -42.94
CA GLU A 642 2.14 13.17 -44.17
C GLU A 642 2.82 14.49 -43.85
N PHE A 643 4.10 14.58 -44.21
CA PHE A 643 4.92 15.77 -44.02
C PHE A 643 4.85 16.67 -45.26
N ILE A 644 5.03 17.96 -45.05
CA ILE A 644 5.14 18.99 -46.09
C ILE A 644 6.44 19.76 -45.87
N ASP A 645 7.10 20.16 -46.96
CA ASP A 645 8.15 21.18 -46.91
C ASP A 645 7.49 22.56 -46.89
N TRP A 646 7.55 23.22 -45.73
CA TRP A 646 6.98 24.54 -45.50
C TRP A 646 7.94 25.67 -45.91
N GLY A 647 9.08 25.35 -46.52
CA GLY A 647 10.13 26.29 -46.92
C GLY A 647 11.17 26.52 -45.81
N ASN A 648 12.29 27.17 -46.16
CA ASN A 648 13.41 27.47 -45.25
C ASN A 648 13.98 26.25 -44.49
N GLY A 649 13.84 25.04 -45.06
CA GLY A 649 14.27 23.80 -44.43
C GLY A 649 13.30 23.25 -43.36
N ILE A 650 12.13 23.85 -43.19
CA ILE A 650 11.11 23.43 -42.23
C ILE A 650 10.25 22.33 -42.87
N VAL A 651 10.58 21.07 -42.58
CA VAL A 651 9.79 19.91 -43.01
C VAL A 651 8.96 19.41 -41.84
N LEU A 652 7.65 19.66 -41.81
CA LEU A 652 6.80 19.38 -40.64
C LEU A 652 5.49 18.71 -41.05
N PRO A 653 4.75 18.10 -40.11
CA PRO A 653 3.47 17.47 -40.42
C PRO A 653 2.52 18.42 -41.15
N GLY A 654 2.00 17.99 -42.28
CA GLY A 654 0.92 18.67 -43.00
C GLY A 654 -0.44 18.08 -42.68
N ILE A 655 -0.54 16.74 -42.64
CA ILE A 655 -1.80 16.03 -42.42
C ILE A 655 -1.53 14.78 -41.57
N THR A 656 -2.38 14.52 -40.58
CA THR A 656 -2.47 13.21 -39.92
C THR A 656 -3.76 12.53 -40.34
N LYS A 657 -3.63 11.32 -40.91
CA LYS A 657 -4.73 10.48 -41.35
C LYS A 657 -4.89 9.28 -40.43
N VAL A 658 -6.12 8.85 -40.22
CA VAL A 658 -6.45 7.65 -39.43
C VAL A 658 -7.47 6.80 -40.17
N ALA A 659 -7.40 5.49 -39.99
CA ALA A 659 -8.44 4.54 -40.39
C ALA A 659 -8.74 3.61 -39.23
N LYS A 660 -10.01 3.23 -39.09
CA LYS A 660 -10.43 2.11 -38.24
C LYS A 660 -10.65 0.90 -39.16
N GLY A 661 -10.24 -0.29 -38.72
CA GLY A 661 -10.39 -1.47 -39.57
C GLY A 661 -9.49 -1.43 -40.80
N GLY A 662 -9.96 -2.01 -41.91
CA GLY A 662 -9.29 -2.00 -43.21
C GLY A 662 -9.67 -0.83 -44.12
N ASP A 663 -10.33 0.20 -43.59
CA ASP A 663 -10.75 1.36 -44.36
C ASP A 663 -9.56 2.20 -44.83
N THR A 664 -9.77 3.02 -45.87
CA THR A 664 -8.76 3.97 -46.35
C THR A 664 -8.51 5.06 -45.30
N PRO A 665 -7.25 5.38 -44.93
CA PRO A 665 -6.96 6.46 -43.99
C PRO A 665 -7.53 7.81 -44.43
N GLU A 666 -8.42 8.37 -43.62
CA GLU A 666 -9.02 9.68 -43.82
C GLU A 666 -8.30 10.74 -42.97
N PRO A 667 -8.15 11.98 -43.47
CA PRO A 667 -7.50 13.02 -42.69
C PRO A 667 -8.31 13.36 -41.43
N ARG A 668 -7.60 13.56 -40.30
CA ARG A 668 -8.19 13.85 -38.99
C ARG A 668 -7.70 15.17 -38.41
N LEU A 669 -6.47 15.53 -38.74
CA LEU A 669 -5.84 16.79 -38.36
C LEU A 669 -5.06 17.33 -39.55
N THR A 670 -5.37 18.56 -39.96
CA THR A 670 -4.69 19.30 -41.01
C THR A 670 -3.97 20.48 -40.41
N TYR A 671 -2.71 20.66 -40.79
CA TYR A 671 -1.90 21.83 -40.45
C TYR A 671 -1.92 22.77 -41.65
N HIS A 672 -2.27 24.03 -41.42
CA HIS A 672 -2.41 25.03 -42.49
C HIS A 672 -1.24 26.01 -42.50
N LYS A 673 -0.59 26.23 -41.35
CA LYS A 673 0.48 27.21 -41.21
C LYS A 673 1.37 26.93 -40.00
N TYR A 674 2.66 27.22 -40.16
CA TYR A 674 3.66 27.24 -39.10
C TYR A 674 4.35 28.61 -39.01
N ASP A 675 4.93 28.92 -37.85
CA ASP A 675 5.89 30.02 -37.71
C ASP A 675 7.31 29.59 -38.13
N THR A 676 8.29 30.48 -37.98
CA THR A 676 9.68 30.22 -38.35
C THR A 676 10.42 29.29 -37.38
N GLN A 677 9.87 29.02 -36.20
CA GLN A 677 10.39 28.07 -35.21
C GLN A 677 9.76 26.68 -35.37
N GLY A 678 8.75 26.54 -36.25
CA GLY A 678 8.05 25.29 -36.47
C GLY A 678 6.87 25.06 -35.52
N ASN A 679 6.37 26.10 -34.86
CA ASN A 679 5.14 26.01 -34.08
C ASN A 679 3.91 26.16 -34.99
N PRO A 680 2.85 25.35 -34.78
CA PRO A 680 1.64 25.46 -35.57
C PRO A 680 0.94 26.80 -35.27
N LEU A 681 0.68 27.58 -36.32
CA LEU A 681 -0.14 28.79 -36.24
C LEU A 681 -1.61 28.46 -36.51
N GLU A 682 -1.91 27.49 -37.36
CA GLU A 682 -3.29 27.15 -37.71
C GLU A 682 -3.45 25.67 -37.99
N VAL A 683 -4.46 25.07 -37.37
CA VAL A 683 -4.83 23.66 -37.54
C VAL A 683 -6.34 23.51 -37.64
N SER A 684 -6.83 22.45 -38.26
CA SER A 684 -8.25 22.11 -38.26
C SER A 684 -8.47 20.60 -38.25
N GLN A 685 -9.66 20.17 -37.82
CA GLN A 685 -10.17 18.87 -38.26
C GLN A 685 -10.61 18.98 -39.73
N VAL A 686 -10.65 17.87 -40.45
CA VAL A 686 -11.20 17.85 -41.82
C VAL A 686 -12.66 18.27 -41.77
N ASP A 687 -13.00 19.29 -42.57
CA ASP A 687 -14.31 19.98 -42.60
C ASP A 687 -14.76 20.57 -41.24
N GLY A 688 -13.82 20.70 -40.31
CA GLY A 688 -14.04 21.25 -38.97
C GLY A 688 -13.65 22.71 -38.83
N ARG A 689 -13.85 23.23 -37.63
CA ARG A 689 -13.46 24.59 -37.26
C ARG A 689 -11.93 24.72 -37.30
N HIS A 690 -11.46 25.85 -37.79
CA HIS A 690 -10.05 26.22 -37.72
C HIS A 690 -9.71 26.73 -36.32
N ILE A 691 -8.54 26.32 -35.83
CA ILE A 691 -7.97 26.75 -34.55
C ILE A 691 -6.69 27.50 -34.86
N MET A 692 -6.65 28.79 -34.54
CA MET A 692 -5.46 29.61 -34.63
C MET A 692 -4.73 29.68 -33.29
N TYR A 693 -3.41 29.78 -33.36
CA TYR A 693 -2.53 30.00 -32.22
C TYR A 693 -1.66 31.22 -32.48
N VAL A 694 -1.60 32.10 -31.47
CA VAL A 694 -0.59 33.16 -31.42
C VAL A 694 0.46 32.74 -30.39
N TRP A 695 1.72 32.70 -30.85
CA TRP A 695 2.87 32.38 -30.02
C TRP A 695 3.59 33.67 -29.62
N GLY A 696 4.01 33.75 -28.37
CA GLY A 696 4.77 34.85 -27.78
C GLY A 696 5.96 34.32 -26.97
N TYR A 697 6.59 35.19 -26.19
CA TYR A 697 7.79 34.87 -25.41
C TYR A 697 8.92 34.29 -26.29
N ASN A 698 9.22 34.98 -27.39
CA ASN A 698 10.11 34.56 -28.48
C ASN A 698 9.64 33.29 -29.21
N ASN A 699 8.33 33.19 -29.46
CA ASN A 699 7.64 32.03 -30.05
C ASN A 699 7.85 30.71 -29.25
N THR A 700 7.93 30.79 -27.92
CA THR A 700 8.11 29.61 -27.05
C THR A 700 6.86 29.20 -26.30
N GLN A 701 5.87 30.10 -26.18
CA GLN A 701 4.62 29.86 -25.46
C GLN A 701 3.39 30.31 -26.27
N PRO A 702 2.27 29.56 -26.25
CA PRO A 702 1.03 30.00 -26.85
C PRO A 702 0.35 31.05 -25.95
N ILE A 703 0.29 32.29 -26.41
CA ILE A 703 -0.32 33.41 -25.67
C ILE A 703 -1.80 33.61 -26.02
N VAL A 704 -2.24 33.14 -27.18
CA VAL A 704 -3.65 33.15 -27.59
C VAL A 704 -4.02 31.87 -28.32
N LYS A 705 -5.19 31.30 -27.99
CA LYS A 705 -5.87 30.26 -28.77
C LYS A 705 -7.22 30.77 -29.23
N ILE A 706 -7.49 30.68 -30.53
CA ILE A 706 -8.72 31.14 -31.18
C ILE A 706 -9.37 29.96 -31.88
N ASP A 707 -10.50 29.48 -31.36
CA ASP A 707 -11.32 28.44 -32.01
C ASP A 707 -12.38 29.11 -32.90
N ASN A 708 -12.54 28.61 -34.12
CA ASN A 708 -13.44 29.10 -35.17
C ASN A 708 -13.00 30.41 -35.83
N ALA A 709 -11.71 30.53 -36.18
CA ALA A 709 -11.16 31.60 -37.02
C ALA A 709 -9.97 31.10 -37.86
N SER A 710 -9.54 31.86 -38.87
CA SER A 710 -8.41 31.52 -39.75
C SER A 710 -7.46 32.72 -39.91
N TYR A 711 -6.17 32.47 -40.21
CA TYR A 711 -5.29 33.54 -40.69
C TYR A 711 -5.65 33.99 -42.11
N THR A 712 -6.45 33.22 -42.85
CA THR A 712 -6.96 33.61 -44.15
C THR A 712 -8.04 34.68 -44.02
N GLY A 713 -7.86 35.82 -44.68
CA GLY A 713 -8.80 36.94 -44.63
C GLY A 713 -8.74 37.78 -43.34
N ILE A 714 -7.71 37.61 -42.51
CA ILE A 714 -7.50 38.39 -41.30
C ILE A 714 -7.22 39.88 -41.66
N PRO A 715 -7.94 40.85 -41.05
CA PRO A 715 -7.72 42.27 -41.31
C PRO A 715 -6.35 42.75 -40.81
N ALA A 716 -5.75 43.74 -41.49
CA ALA A 716 -4.47 44.33 -41.10
C ALA A 716 -4.47 44.85 -39.65
N ALA A 717 -5.57 45.46 -39.18
CA ALA A 717 -5.70 45.93 -37.81
C ALA A 717 -5.61 44.80 -36.76
N VAL A 718 -6.09 43.59 -37.08
CA VAL A 718 -5.98 42.41 -36.21
C VAL A 718 -4.54 41.91 -36.18
N MET A 719 -3.87 41.88 -37.34
CA MET A 719 -2.45 41.53 -37.40
C MET A 719 -1.58 42.49 -36.58
N THR A 720 -1.87 43.80 -36.62
CA THR A 720 -1.18 44.79 -35.76
C THR A 720 -1.37 44.48 -34.27
N LEU A 721 -2.58 44.12 -33.83
CA LEU A 721 -2.82 43.73 -32.43
C LEU A 721 -2.06 42.45 -32.05
N ILE A 722 -2.00 41.46 -32.96
CA ILE A 722 -1.22 40.23 -32.76
C ILE A 722 0.27 40.59 -32.60
N ASP A 723 0.83 41.40 -33.49
CA ASP A 723 2.25 41.79 -33.45
C ASP A 723 2.59 42.59 -32.19
N GLN A 724 1.70 43.47 -31.73
CA GLN A 724 1.84 44.18 -30.45
C GLN A 724 1.83 43.22 -29.26
N LEU A 725 0.92 42.24 -29.25
CA LEU A 725 0.85 41.20 -28.23
C LEU A 725 2.15 40.40 -28.16
N LYS A 726 2.67 39.98 -29.32
CA LYS A 726 3.94 39.25 -29.43
C LYS A 726 5.10 40.08 -28.91
N THR A 727 5.27 41.30 -29.43
CA THR A 727 6.36 42.21 -29.04
C THR A 727 6.34 42.49 -27.53
N THR A 728 5.15 42.71 -26.96
CA THR A 728 5.01 42.92 -25.51
C THR A 728 5.38 41.66 -24.74
N SER A 729 4.95 40.48 -25.18
CA SER A 729 5.27 39.20 -24.53
C SER A 729 6.75 38.83 -24.62
N ASP A 730 7.44 39.24 -25.68
CA ASP A 730 8.84 38.88 -25.94
C ASP A 730 9.81 39.60 -25.00
N THR A 731 9.36 40.67 -24.33
CA THR A 731 10.12 41.41 -23.33
C THR A 731 9.48 41.39 -21.95
N GLU A 732 8.38 40.67 -21.76
CA GLU A 732 7.58 40.74 -20.54
C GLU A 732 8.33 40.18 -19.34
N ASP A 733 8.55 41.04 -18.35
CA ASP A 733 9.37 40.74 -17.18
C ASP A 733 8.73 41.25 -15.86
N THR A 734 7.56 41.93 -15.96
CA THR A 734 6.85 42.54 -14.85
C THR A 734 5.32 42.39 -14.93
N ALA A 735 4.67 42.40 -13.75
CA ALA A 735 3.21 42.39 -13.64
C ALA A 735 2.48 43.56 -14.35
N VAL A 736 3.18 44.69 -14.60
CA VAL A 736 2.64 45.83 -15.35
C VAL A 736 2.56 45.48 -16.83
N GLU A 737 3.60 44.87 -17.39
CA GLU A 737 3.63 44.42 -18.78
C GLU A 737 2.63 43.29 -19.03
N GLU A 738 2.45 42.35 -18.09
CA GLU A 738 1.35 41.39 -18.19
C GLU A 738 -0.02 42.07 -18.24
N THR A 739 -0.21 43.18 -17.53
CA THR A 739 -1.47 43.95 -17.56
C THR A 739 -1.66 44.60 -18.93
N THR A 740 -0.58 45.10 -19.53
CA THR A 740 -0.57 45.57 -20.93
C THR A 740 -0.94 44.44 -21.89
N MET A 741 -0.36 43.25 -21.74
CA MET A 741 -0.71 42.07 -22.54
C MET A 741 -2.18 41.70 -22.42
N ARG A 742 -2.74 41.67 -21.20
CA ARG A 742 -4.17 41.41 -20.98
C ARG A 742 -5.06 42.45 -21.63
N THR A 743 -4.63 43.72 -21.66
CA THR A 743 -5.35 44.80 -22.35
C THR A 743 -5.32 44.62 -23.88
N LEU A 744 -4.16 44.31 -24.45
CA LEU A 744 -4.03 43.99 -25.89
C LEU A 744 -4.84 42.76 -26.27
N PHE A 745 -4.83 41.72 -25.43
CA PHE A 745 -5.65 40.53 -25.60
C PHE A 745 -7.15 40.85 -25.59
N LYS A 746 -7.62 41.71 -24.67
CA LYS A 746 -9.00 42.18 -24.66
C LYS A 746 -9.37 42.86 -25.98
N ASN A 747 -8.52 43.78 -26.46
CA ASN A 747 -8.75 44.48 -27.73
C ASN A 747 -8.79 43.52 -28.92
N LEU A 748 -7.89 42.52 -28.94
CA LEU A 748 -7.88 41.47 -29.96
C LEU A 748 -9.20 40.69 -29.94
N ARG A 749 -9.63 40.25 -28.75
CA ARG A 749 -10.84 39.46 -28.57
C ARG A 749 -12.12 40.21 -28.93
N GLU A 750 -12.21 41.50 -28.62
CA GLU A 750 -13.40 42.34 -28.90
C GLU A 750 -13.48 42.78 -30.37
N HIS A 751 -12.47 42.48 -31.19
CA HIS A 751 -12.46 42.84 -32.60
C HIS A 751 -13.53 42.09 -33.39
N ALA A 752 -14.28 42.80 -34.24
CA ALA A 752 -15.45 42.28 -34.98
C ALA A 752 -15.15 41.04 -35.85
N TYR A 753 -13.91 40.88 -36.31
CA TYR A 753 -13.45 39.69 -37.06
C TYR A 753 -13.67 38.38 -36.28
N PHE A 754 -13.60 38.43 -34.95
CA PHE A 754 -13.73 37.26 -34.08
C PHE A 754 -15.11 37.11 -33.42
N ALA A 755 -16.15 37.78 -33.92
CA ALA A 755 -17.48 37.78 -33.31
C ALA A 755 -18.07 36.36 -33.09
N ASN A 756 -17.67 35.38 -33.92
CA ASN A 756 -18.13 33.98 -33.84
C ASN A 756 -17.06 33.02 -33.32
N ALA A 757 -15.94 33.53 -32.78
CA ALA A 757 -14.81 32.73 -32.32
C ALA A 757 -14.76 32.62 -30.79
N GLN A 758 -14.22 31.51 -30.29
CA GLN A 758 -13.92 31.34 -28.87
C GLN A 758 -12.45 31.61 -28.61
N ILE A 759 -12.16 32.67 -27.85
CA ILE A 759 -10.80 33.17 -27.66
C ILE A 759 -10.36 33.01 -26.22
N SER A 760 -9.26 32.28 -26.02
CA SER A 760 -8.58 32.17 -24.72
C SER A 760 -7.20 32.83 -24.79
N GLY A 761 -6.80 33.49 -23.72
CA GLY A 761 -5.53 34.21 -23.61
C GLY A 761 -4.73 33.77 -22.39
N TYR A 762 -3.41 33.82 -22.50
CA TYR A 762 -2.50 33.32 -21.48
C TYR A 762 -1.31 34.27 -21.32
N THR A 763 -0.90 34.51 -20.07
CA THR A 763 0.39 35.11 -19.70
C THR A 763 1.20 34.08 -18.92
N TYR A 764 2.53 34.19 -18.96
CA TYR A 764 3.44 33.20 -18.37
C TYR A 764 4.61 33.89 -17.70
N ASP A 765 5.13 33.25 -16.65
CA ASP A 765 6.53 33.37 -16.27
C ASP A 765 7.26 32.22 -17.00
N PRO A 766 8.06 32.47 -18.05
CA PRO A 766 8.66 31.38 -18.83
C PRO A 766 9.52 30.44 -17.97
N LEU A 767 9.38 29.14 -18.19
CA LEU A 767 9.98 28.03 -17.40
C LEU A 767 9.45 27.88 -15.95
N ILE A 768 8.49 28.70 -15.52
CA ILE A 768 7.80 28.57 -14.23
C ILE A 768 6.37 28.08 -14.46
N GLY A 769 5.57 28.82 -15.23
CA GLY A 769 4.22 28.43 -15.60
C GLY A 769 3.31 29.59 -16.01
N VAL A 770 2.04 29.28 -16.25
CA VAL A 770 0.99 30.28 -16.56
C VAL A 770 0.81 31.19 -15.36
N THR A 771 0.78 32.51 -15.55
CA THR A 771 0.50 33.50 -14.50
C THR A 771 -0.93 34.03 -14.57
N SER A 772 -1.54 34.03 -15.75
CA SER A 772 -2.97 34.27 -15.90
C SER A 772 -3.55 33.55 -17.12
N MET A 773 -4.82 33.13 -17.00
CA MET A 773 -5.58 32.52 -18.09
C MET A 773 -6.92 33.24 -18.19
N THR A 774 -7.23 33.81 -19.35
CA THR A 774 -8.54 34.38 -19.65
C THR A 774 -9.35 33.41 -20.50
N SER A 775 -10.48 32.97 -19.98
CA SER A 775 -11.37 31.99 -20.64
C SER A 775 -12.14 32.60 -21.83
N PRO A 776 -12.76 31.78 -22.70
CA PRO A 776 -13.67 32.27 -23.74
C PRO A 776 -14.83 33.13 -23.22
N GLN A 777 -15.19 33.04 -21.93
CA GLN A 777 -16.23 33.86 -21.29
C GLN A 777 -15.69 35.23 -20.83
N GLY A 778 -14.38 35.43 -20.82
CA GLY A 778 -13.75 36.72 -20.47
C GLY A 778 -13.38 36.83 -19.00
N GLN A 779 -13.49 35.72 -18.27
CA GLN A 779 -13.06 35.62 -16.89
C GLN A 779 -11.58 35.26 -16.84
N THR A 780 -10.81 36.01 -16.05
CA THR A 780 -9.38 35.78 -15.87
C THR A 780 -9.15 35.05 -14.55
N ALA A 781 -8.45 33.92 -14.60
CA ALA A 781 -7.87 33.28 -13.42
C ALA A 781 -6.39 33.66 -13.34
N TYR A 782 -5.88 33.87 -12.13
CA TYR A 782 -4.46 34.17 -11.89
C TYR A 782 -3.80 33.04 -11.12
N TYR A 783 -2.51 32.82 -11.38
CA TYR A 783 -1.72 31.80 -10.71
C TYR A 783 -0.46 32.42 -10.14
N ARG A 784 -0.13 32.04 -8.90
CA ARG A 784 1.08 32.49 -8.20
C ARG A 784 1.90 31.29 -7.79
N TYR A 785 3.22 31.44 -7.82
CA TYR A 785 4.18 30.39 -7.52
C TYR A 785 5.00 30.76 -6.28
N ASP A 786 5.46 29.74 -5.55
CA ASP A 786 6.42 29.91 -4.46
C ASP A 786 7.86 30.10 -4.99
N ASP A 787 8.81 30.37 -4.08
CA ASP A 787 10.22 30.58 -4.43
C ASP A 787 10.90 29.34 -5.05
N MET A 788 10.26 28.17 -4.98
CA MET A 788 10.70 26.93 -5.63
C MET A 788 10.08 26.74 -7.02
N ASN A 789 9.37 27.75 -7.53
CA ASN A 789 8.63 27.74 -8.79
C ASN A 789 7.49 26.71 -8.84
N ARG A 790 6.82 26.45 -7.70
CA ARG A 790 5.64 25.56 -7.61
C ARG A 790 4.37 26.36 -7.39
N MET A 791 3.25 25.96 -7.99
CA MET A 791 2.00 26.73 -7.89
C MET A 791 1.47 26.76 -6.46
N GLN A 792 1.38 27.95 -5.88
CA GLN A 792 0.94 28.18 -4.50
C GLN A 792 -0.53 28.62 -4.42
N TYR A 793 -0.97 29.46 -5.38
CA TYR A 793 -2.33 29.98 -5.43
C TYR A 793 -2.91 29.94 -6.84
N ALA A 794 -4.17 29.56 -6.94
CA ALA A 794 -5.05 29.91 -8.05
C ALA A 794 -6.11 30.89 -7.55
N LEU A 795 -6.26 32.01 -8.25
CA LEU A 795 -7.12 33.12 -7.88
C LEU A 795 -8.19 33.35 -8.96
N ASP A 796 -9.35 33.83 -8.55
CA ASP A 796 -10.41 34.27 -9.47
C ASP A 796 -10.12 35.65 -10.09
N GLN A 797 -11.05 36.15 -10.89
CA GLN A 797 -10.93 37.45 -11.57
C GLN A 797 -10.82 38.64 -10.62
N ASN A 798 -11.35 38.51 -9.41
CA ASN A 798 -11.27 39.51 -8.35
C ASN A 798 -10.03 39.30 -7.46
N GLN A 799 -9.14 38.39 -7.85
CA GLN A 799 -7.95 37.96 -7.11
C GLN A 799 -8.26 37.31 -5.74
N HIS A 800 -9.45 36.77 -5.55
CA HIS A 800 -9.75 35.93 -4.39
C HIS A 800 -9.20 34.52 -4.59
N VAL A 801 -8.70 33.92 -3.51
CA VAL A 801 -8.13 32.57 -3.53
C VAL A 801 -9.24 31.57 -3.83
N VAL A 802 -9.16 30.92 -4.99
CA VAL A 802 -10.00 29.77 -5.37
C VAL A 802 -9.37 28.48 -4.87
N GLN A 803 -8.05 28.39 -4.98
CA GLN A 803 -7.27 27.25 -4.52
C GLN A 803 -5.96 27.73 -3.91
N GLN A 804 -5.61 27.17 -2.75
CA GLN A 804 -4.26 27.25 -2.19
C GLN A 804 -3.67 25.86 -2.16
N VAL A 805 -2.45 25.71 -2.66
CA VAL A 805 -1.68 24.47 -2.55
C VAL A 805 -0.53 24.70 -1.58
N ARG A 806 -0.45 23.85 -0.56
CA ARG A 806 0.67 23.82 0.38
C ARG A 806 1.43 22.52 0.16
N TYR A 807 2.69 22.65 -0.22
CA TYR A 807 3.58 21.52 -0.43
C TYR A 807 4.27 21.18 0.88
N ASN A 808 3.82 20.09 1.50
CA ASN A 808 4.46 19.51 2.68
C ASN A 808 5.01 18.13 2.30
N TYR A 809 6.18 17.78 2.81
CA TYR A 809 6.65 16.40 2.74
C TYR A 809 5.85 15.52 3.71
N GLN A 810 5.77 14.22 3.43
CA GLN A 810 5.07 13.28 4.29
C GLN A 810 5.64 13.33 5.72
N GLY A 811 4.76 13.63 6.68
CA GLY A 811 5.09 13.79 8.10
C GLY A 811 5.91 15.03 8.46
N GLN A 812 6.13 15.96 7.52
CA GLN A 812 6.49 17.34 7.85
C GLN A 812 5.30 17.95 8.60
N GLN A 813 5.47 18.23 9.89
CA GLN A 813 4.50 19.05 10.62
C GLN A 813 4.54 20.43 9.96
N SER A 814 3.39 20.90 9.45
CA SER A 814 3.33 22.25 8.92
C SER A 814 3.51 23.22 10.09
N ASP A 815 4.51 24.10 10.02
CA ASP A 815 4.73 25.24 10.92
C ASP A 815 3.61 26.31 10.83
N ALA A 816 2.37 25.89 10.53
CA ALA A 816 1.28 26.77 10.21
C ALA A 816 0.10 26.48 11.13
N LEU A 817 -0.51 27.58 11.59
CA LEU A 817 -1.90 27.61 11.99
C LEU A 817 -2.73 26.84 10.95
N GLY A 818 -3.23 25.69 11.36
CA GLY A 818 -4.04 24.79 10.55
C GLY A 818 -5.47 25.32 10.43
N GLY A 819 -6.42 24.47 10.04
CA GLY A 819 -7.82 24.88 9.92
C GLY A 819 -8.37 25.43 11.24
N VAL A 820 -9.31 26.36 11.16
CA VAL A 820 -10.15 26.74 12.31
C VAL A 820 -11.52 26.09 12.12
N ILE A 821 -12.05 25.50 13.18
CA ILE A 821 -13.43 25.02 13.26
C ILE A 821 -14.15 25.81 14.34
N ILE A 822 -15.46 25.97 14.19
CA ILE A 822 -16.32 26.56 15.21
C ILE A 822 -17.06 25.41 15.91
N ASP A 823 -16.72 25.15 17.16
CA ASP A 823 -17.53 24.27 18.00
C ASP A 823 -18.77 25.02 18.46
N THR A 824 -19.93 24.38 18.28
CA THR A 824 -21.18 24.84 18.88
C THR A 824 -21.63 23.89 19.99
N PRO A 825 -22.25 24.41 21.06
CA PRO A 825 -22.95 23.58 22.03
C PRO A 825 -24.20 22.97 21.40
N GLY A 826 -24.05 21.83 20.72
CA GLY A 826 -25.11 20.94 20.21
C GLY A 826 -25.82 21.38 18.91
N ASP A 827 -26.30 20.37 18.17
CA ASP A 827 -27.00 20.46 16.86
C ASP A 827 -28.42 21.09 16.91
N GLN A 828 -28.82 21.69 18.04
CA GLN A 828 -30.15 22.27 18.20
C GLN A 828 -30.15 23.78 17.87
N PRO A 829 -31.24 24.30 17.26
CA PRO A 829 -31.43 25.73 17.05
C PRO A 829 -31.19 26.53 18.35
N LYS A 830 -30.55 27.69 18.23
CA LYS A 830 -30.32 28.56 19.39
C LYS A 830 -31.60 29.32 19.70
N VAL A 831 -31.98 29.37 20.97
CA VAL A 831 -33.19 30.10 21.36
C VAL A 831 -32.92 31.61 21.21
N PRO A 832 -33.76 32.37 20.51
CA PRO A 832 -33.58 33.82 20.41
C PRO A 832 -33.50 34.47 21.79
N ASN A 833 -32.72 35.56 21.90
CA ASN A 833 -32.45 36.31 23.13
C ASN A 833 -31.75 35.53 24.26
N GLN A 834 -31.27 34.32 24.00
CA GLN A 834 -30.38 33.57 24.90
C GLN A 834 -28.92 33.66 24.40
N PRO A 835 -27.94 33.81 25.31
CA PRO A 835 -26.53 33.85 24.91
C PRO A 835 -26.09 32.49 24.36
N ALA A 836 -25.47 32.51 23.19
CA ALA A 836 -24.82 31.36 22.57
C ALA A 836 -23.31 31.59 22.53
N THR A 837 -22.56 30.67 23.13
CA THR A 837 -21.09 30.69 23.11
C THR A 837 -20.58 29.77 22.01
N PHE A 838 -19.70 30.31 21.17
CA PHE A 838 -18.98 29.68 20.10
C PHE A 838 -17.50 29.59 20.48
N MET A 839 -16.86 28.46 20.18
CA MET A 839 -15.44 28.26 20.45
C MET A 839 -14.71 27.97 19.15
N ALA A 840 -13.66 28.75 18.85
CA ALA A 840 -12.77 28.50 17.74
C ALA A 840 -11.67 27.53 18.17
N ASN A 841 -11.62 26.36 17.55
CA ASN A 841 -10.49 25.45 17.69
C ASN A 841 -9.62 25.52 16.45
N THR A 842 -8.33 25.78 16.66
CA THR A 842 -7.35 25.82 15.57
C THR A 842 -6.51 24.56 15.60
N SER A 843 -6.30 23.93 14.44
CA SER A 843 -5.37 22.82 14.30
C SER A 843 -3.94 23.33 14.04
N GLY A 844 -2.91 22.49 14.16
CA GLY A 844 -1.51 22.87 13.92
C GLY A 844 -0.71 23.16 15.22
N THR A 845 0.60 23.42 15.09
CA THR A 845 1.53 23.52 16.23
C THR A 845 1.59 24.92 16.85
N ASP A 846 1.33 25.97 16.06
CA ASP A 846 1.66 27.35 16.46
C ASP A 846 0.47 28.15 17.01
N GLY A 847 -0.74 27.58 16.97
CA GLY A 847 -1.98 28.19 17.49
C GLY A 847 -2.33 29.55 16.86
N ALA A 848 -3.56 30.03 17.04
CA ALA A 848 -3.90 31.42 16.75
C ALA A 848 -3.83 32.23 18.04
N ASN A 849 -3.35 33.46 17.93
CA ASN A 849 -3.25 34.41 19.05
C ASN A 849 -4.07 35.69 18.82
N LEU A 850 -4.84 35.77 17.74
CA LEU A 850 -5.88 36.77 17.52
C LEU A 850 -7.08 36.12 16.82
N TYR A 851 -8.29 36.42 17.26
CA TYR A 851 -9.56 35.92 16.73
C TYR A 851 -10.50 37.09 16.47
N THR A 852 -10.99 37.18 15.22
CA THR A 852 -12.01 38.14 14.82
C THR A 852 -13.30 37.40 14.53
N TRP A 853 -14.36 37.70 15.27
CA TRP A 853 -15.69 37.11 15.11
C TRP A 853 -16.64 38.11 14.46
N THR A 854 -17.35 37.65 13.44
CA THR A 854 -18.35 38.45 12.73
C THR A 854 -19.69 37.72 12.68
N VAL A 855 -20.80 38.46 12.86
CA VAL A 855 -22.18 37.97 12.67
C VAL A 855 -22.81 38.73 11.51
N ASN A 856 -23.27 38.02 10.47
CA ASN A 856 -23.81 38.59 9.22
C ASN A 856 -22.88 39.64 8.59
N GLY A 857 -21.56 39.41 8.67
CA GLY A 857 -20.53 40.30 8.14
C GLY A 857 -20.18 41.51 9.01
N VAL A 858 -20.84 41.71 10.15
CA VAL A 858 -20.52 42.77 11.14
C VAL A 858 -19.53 42.22 12.17
N GLU A 859 -18.44 42.94 12.45
CA GLU A 859 -17.46 42.56 13.47
C GLU A 859 -18.03 42.79 14.88
N GLU A 860 -18.09 41.72 15.67
CA GLU A 860 -18.63 41.72 17.04
C GLU A 860 -17.51 41.58 18.09
N GLN A 861 -16.40 40.93 17.75
CA GLN A 861 -15.24 40.75 18.63
C GLN A 861 -13.94 40.66 17.82
N CYS A 862 -12.86 41.26 18.31
CA CYS A 862 -11.51 41.13 17.77
C CYS A 862 -10.48 41.18 18.90
N ASP A 863 -10.11 40.02 19.43
CA ASP A 863 -9.23 39.90 20.60
C ASP A 863 -8.47 38.56 20.61
N THR A 864 -7.80 38.22 21.71
CA THR A 864 -7.03 36.97 21.83
C THR A 864 -7.88 35.76 22.25
N SER A 865 -9.18 35.94 22.50
CA SER A 865 -10.07 34.90 23.01
C SER A 865 -10.59 34.01 21.88
N PRO A 866 -10.40 32.67 21.96
CA PRO A 866 -11.03 31.75 21.03
C PRO A 866 -12.53 31.58 21.31
N ASN A 867 -13.06 32.13 22.41
CA ASN A 867 -14.47 32.06 22.75
C ASN A 867 -15.17 33.37 22.38
N PHE A 868 -16.34 33.25 21.75
CA PHE A 868 -17.23 34.35 21.37
C PHE A 868 -18.64 34.06 21.86
N THR A 869 -19.26 35.00 22.58
CA THR A 869 -20.64 34.85 23.04
C THR A 869 -21.50 35.95 22.47
N THR A 870 -22.60 35.59 21.81
CA THR A 870 -23.57 36.55 21.25
C THR A 870 -25.01 36.10 21.47
N THR A 871 -25.95 37.03 21.35
CA THR A 871 -27.40 36.81 21.45
C THR A 871 -28.07 37.15 20.13
N PHE A 872 -28.81 36.20 19.56
CA PHE A 872 -29.58 36.42 18.33
C PHE A 872 -30.93 37.05 18.66
N THR A 873 -31.28 38.17 18.02
CA THR A 873 -32.42 39.02 18.41
C THR A 873 -33.78 38.54 17.88
N GLY A 874 -33.82 37.56 16.98
CA GLY A 874 -35.06 37.02 16.40
C GLY A 874 -34.88 35.65 15.76
N GLU A 875 -35.97 35.07 15.27
CA GLU A 875 -35.91 33.81 14.52
C GLU A 875 -35.31 34.04 13.13
N GLY A 876 -34.46 33.12 12.68
CA GLY A 876 -33.81 33.19 11.38
C GLY A 876 -32.47 32.49 11.33
N THR A 877 -31.84 32.54 10.16
CA THR A 877 -30.49 32.02 9.94
C THR A 877 -29.49 33.15 10.00
N TYR A 878 -28.51 33.02 10.90
CA TYR A 878 -27.41 33.96 11.09
C TYR A 878 -26.11 33.33 10.57
N GLU A 879 -25.28 34.12 9.88
CA GLU A 879 -23.95 33.71 9.48
C GLU A 879 -22.94 34.11 10.57
N VAL A 880 -22.29 33.13 11.19
CA VAL A 880 -21.21 33.36 12.16
C VAL A 880 -19.89 32.96 11.51
N LYS A 881 -18.93 33.88 11.48
CA LYS A 881 -17.60 33.64 10.92
C LYS A 881 -16.52 34.01 11.94
N VAL A 882 -15.51 33.15 12.06
CA VAL A 882 -14.28 33.44 12.80
C VAL A 882 -13.11 33.55 11.83
N LEU A 883 -12.23 34.52 12.07
CA LEU A 883 -10.91 34.63 11.46
C LEU A 883 -9.86 34.51 12.55
N ALA A 884 -9.13 33.41 12.54
CA ALA A 884 -8.04 33.15 13.47
C ALA A 884 -6.72 33.54 12.80
N TYR A 885 -5.91 34.37 13.46
CA TYR A 885 -4.66 34.92 12.97
C TYR A 885 -3.52 34.61 13.93
N ASN A 886 -2.40 34.14 13.38
CA ASN A 886 -1.16 34.00 14.09
C ASN A 886 -0.27 35.22 13.78
N THR A 887 0.00 36.05 14.78
CA THR A 887 0.76 37.30 14.63
C THR A 887 2.26 37.08 14.40
N HIS A 888 2.78 35.89 14.73
CA HIS A 888 4.19 35.50 14.54
C HIS A 888 4.44 35.00 13.11
N THR A 889 3.65 34.01 12.67
CA THR A 889 3.75 33.43 11.32
C THR A 889 3.04 34.28 10.26
N LYS A 890 2.32 35.33 10.66
CA LYS A 890 1.48 36.19 9.80
C LYS A 890 0.42 35.40 9.02
N HIS A 891 0.06 34.23 9.52
CA HIS A 891 -0.87 33.31 8.87
C HIS A 891 -2.29 33.48 9.42
N ARG A 892 -3.30 33.37 8.55
CA ARG A 892 -4.71 33.45 8.94
C ARG A 892 -5.52 32.30 8.34
N VAL A 893 -6.50 31.84 9.10
CA VAL A 893 -7.53 30.91 8.64
C VAL A 893 -8.89 31.44 9.06
N SER A 894 -9.93 31.08 8.33
CA SER A 894 -11.29 31.46 8.70
C SER A 894 -12.26 30.32 8.48
N HIS A 895 -13.33 30.32 9.25
CA HIS A 895 -14.43 29.39 9.10
C HIS A 895 -15.75 30.15 9.24
N THR A 896 -16.71 29.81 8.39
CA THR A 896 -18.04 30.38 8.37
C THR A 896 -19.04 29.26 8.61
N MET A 897 -20.01 29.49 9.48
CA MET A 897 -21.09 28.57 9.74
C MET A 897 -22.44 29.30 9.76
N SER A 898 -23.50 28.58 9.40
CA SER A 898 -24.88 29.04 9.54
C SER A 898 -25.43 28.57 10.90
N VAL A 899 -25.95 29.51 11.68
CA VAL A 899 -26.61 29.26 12.97
C VAL A 899 -28.09 29.55 12.81
N GLU A 900 -28.94 28.56 13.05
CA GLU A 900 -30.39 28.75 13.11
C GLU A 900 -30.79 29.17 14.52
N ALA A 901 -31.53 30.27 14.63
CA ALA A 901 -32.19 30.68 15.85
C ALA A 901 -33.70 30.48 15.72
N ALA A 902 -34.31 29.71 16.63
CA ALA A 902 -35.74 29.38 16.61
C ALA A 902 -36.25 29.05 18.02
N TYR A 903 -37.51 29.38 18.33
CA TYR A 903 -38.16 28.94 19.56
C TYR A 903 -38.64 27.48 19.46
N PRO A 904 -38.66 26.70 20.57
CA PRO A 904 -39.17 25.34 20.55
C PRO A 904 -40.65 25.29 20.14
N PRO A 905 -41.13 24.24 19.44
CA PRO A 905 -42.55 24.13 19.05
C PRO A 905 -43.48 23.98 20.27
N LEU A 906 -44.70 24.54 20.19
CA LEU A 906 -45.72 24.42 21.24
C LEU A 906 -46.19 22.97 21.40
N GLY A 907 -46.10 22.45 22.62
CA GLY A 907 -46.58 21.13 23.01
C GLY A 907 -48.10 21.08 23.08
N ILE A 908 -48.68 19.98 22.59
CA ILE A 908 -50.14 19.74 22.63
C ILE A 908 -50.58 19.49 24.08
N PRO A 909 -51.42 20.36 24.68
CA PRO A 909 -51.85 20.20 26.07
C PRO A 909 -52.81 19.03 26.23
N THR A 910 -52.84 18.45 27.44
CA THR A 910 -53.75 17.36 27.82
C THR A 910 -54.74 17.82 28.89
N VAL A 911 -56.03 17.51 28.70
CA VAL A 911 -57.11 17.85 29.64
C VAL A 911 -57.45 16.66 30.53
N SER A 912 -57.44 16.85 31.85
CA SER A 912 -57.74 15.86 32.89
C SER A 912 -58.78 16.40 33.89
N GLY A 913 -59.32 15.55 34.79
CA GLY A 913 -60.36 15.93 35.77
C GLY A 913 -61.59 14.99 35.81
N SER A 914 -62.66 15.37 36.49
CA SER A 914 -63.86 14.50 36.64
C SER A 914 -64.62 14.32 35.32
N GLN A 915 -64.90 13.08 34.93
CA GLN A 915 -65.56 12.75 33.65
C GLN A 915 -67.07 12.50 33.77
N TYR A 916 -67.53 12.01 34.93
CA TYR A 916 -68.93 11.65 35.18
C TYR A 916 -69.38 12.34 36.47
N ILE A 917 -70.33 13.27 36.37
CA ILE A 917 -70.81 14.06 37.51
C ILE A 917 -72.34 14.09 37.56
N LEU A 918 -72.91 14.50 38.70
CA LEU A 918 -74.35 14.71 38.84
C LEU A 918 -74.73 16.10 38.36
N LYS A 919 -75.93 16.24 37.77
CA LYS A 919 -76.45 17.56 37.42
C LYS A 919 -76.49 18.47 38.65
N GLY A 920 -76.08 19.73 38.47
CA GLY A 920 -75.99 20.73 39.53
C GLY A 920 -74.72 20.65 40.40
N THR A 921 -73.76 19.77 40.08
CA THR A 921 -72.46 19.69 40.77
C THR A 921 -71.31 20.19 39.89
N ASN A 922 -70.24 20.69 40.52
CA ASN A 922 -69.08 21.24 39.82
C ASN A 922 -68.18 20.13 39.25
N ALA A 923 -67.86 20.20 37.96
CA ALA A 923 -66.77 19.45 37.34
C ALA A 923 -65.49 20.30 37.35
N SER A 924 -64.44 19.81 38.01
CA SER A 924 -63.10 20.39 37.95
C SER A 924 -62.28 19.71 36.86
N LEU A 925 -61.77 20.51 35.93
CA LEU A 925 -60.92 20.13 34.80
C LEU A 925 -59.60 20.90 34.86
N THR A 926 -58.51 20.25 34.49
CA THR A 926 -57.15 20.81 34.52
C THR A 926 -56.40 20.47 33.24
N ALA A 927 -55.66 21.43 32.70
CA ALA A 927 -54.80 21.26 31.53
C ALA A 927 -53.33 21.17 31.96
N SER A 928 -52.60 20.18 31.41
CA SER A 928 -51.20 19.89 31.72
C SER A 928 -50.39 19.59 30.45
N GLY A 929 -49.06 19.56 30.54
CA GLY A 929 -48.18 19.29 29.40
C GLY A 929 -48.03 20.48 28.45
N ILE A 930 -48.13 21.70 28.98
CA ILE A 930 -47.89 22.95 28.24
C ILE A 930 -46.39 23.20 28.23
N SER A 931 -45.76 23.12 27.06
CA SER A 931 -44.30 23.32 26.88
C SER A 931 -44.00 23.95 25.52
N GLY A 932 -42.82 24.52 25.35
CA GLY A 932 -42.40 25.17 24.10
C GLY A 932 -42.97 26.57 23.90
N GLY A 933 -42.77 27.14 22.72
CA GLY A 933 -42.99 28.55 22.42
C GLY A 933 -41.94 29.47 23.06
N THR A 934 -42.27 30.76 23.11
CA THR A 934 -41.45 31.82 23.75
C THR A 934 -41.51 31.79 25.28
N GLY A 935 -42.42 30.98 25.85
CA GLY A 935 -42.72 30.96 27.28
C GLY A 935 -43.77 32.00 27.71
N ASN A 936 -44.18 32.89 26.80
CA ASN A 936 -45.24 33.86 27.03
C ASN A 936 -46.56 33.37 26.38
N SER A 937 -47.35 32.59 27.12
CA SER A 937 -48.57 31.98 26.59
C SER A 937 -49.85 32.48 27.24
N SER A 938 -50.94 32.54 26.46
CA SER A 938 -52.30 32.73 26.93
C SER A 938 -53.14 31.47 26.74
N TYR A 939 -54.19 31.33 27.57
CA TYR A 939 -54.96 30.09 27.70
C TYR A 939 -56.46 30.32 27.52
N GLU A 940 -57.12 29.40 26.82
CA GLU A 940 -58.57 29.43 26.60
C GLU A 940 -59.21 28.06 26.83
N TRP A 941 -60.38 28.03 27.47
CA TRP A 941 -61.21 26.83 27.59
C TRP A 941 -62.45 26.92 26.72
N TYR A 942 -62.87 25.79 26.15
CA TYR A 942 -64.08 25.68 25.36
C TYR A 942 -64.95 24.53 25.82
N VAL A 943 -66.26 24.77 25.94
CA VAL A 943 -67.28 23.74 26.20
C VAL A 943 -68.32 23.81 25.09
N ASN A 944 -68.52 22.72 24.35
CA ASN A 944 -69.34 22.66 23.13
C ASN A 944 -69.02 23.79 22.14
N ASN A 945 -67.73 24.05 21.89
CA ASN A 945 -67.21 25.15 21.08
C ASN A 945 -67.53 26.57 21.57
N VAL A 946 -68.10 26.73 22.76
CA VAL A 946 -68.31 28.05 23.38
C VAL A 946 -67.13 28.36 24.29
N LYS A 947 -66.45 29.49 24.04
CA LYS A 947 -65.33 29.98 24.86
C LYS A 947 -65.82 30.27 26.29
N GLN A 948 -65.10 29.75 27.27
CA GLN A 948 -65.32 29.99 28.69
C GLN A 948 -64.48 31.19 29.16
N SER A 949 -64.88 31.81 30.27
CA SER A 949 -64.19 32.99 30.81
C SER A 949 -62.85 32.70 31.49
N SER A 950 -62.57 31.43 31.83
CA SER A 950 -61.29 31.06 32.48
C SER A 950 -60.12 31.22 31.51
N THR A 951 -59.12 31.99 31.94
CA THR A 951 -57.83 32.18 31.28
C THR A 951 -56.69 31.44 31.97
N THR A 952 -57.02 30.52 32.89
CA THR A 952 -56.04 29.72 33.66
C THR A 952 -56.01 28.28 33.14
N THR A 953 -55.04 27.50 33.58
CA THR A 953 -54.92 26.06 33.25
C THR A 953 -55.97 25.18 33.95
N SER A 954 -56.95 25.77 34.64
CA SER A 954 -58.04 25.06 35.30
C SER A 954 -59.41 25.64 34.91
N LEU A 955 -60.41 24.76 34.80
CA LEU A 955 -61.80 25.11 34.55
C LEU A 955 -62.70 24.40 35.56
N THR A 956 -63.57 25.18 36.22
CA THR A 956 -64.70 24.64 36.97
C THR A 956 -65.97 24.87 36.15
N TYR A 957 -66.69 23.79 35.82
CA TYR A 957 -67.90 23.84 34.98
C TYR A 957 -69.08 23.14 35.67
N THR A 958 -70.25 23.77 35.64
CA THR A 958 -71.48 23.27 36.28
C THR A 958 -72.65 23.38 35.32
N SER A 959 -73.44 22.31 35.20
CA SER A 959 -74.66 22.30 34.39
C SER A 959 -75.82 21.67 35.15
N ASN A 960 -77.00 22.27 35.01
CA ASN A 960 -78.26 21.75 35.54
C ASN A 960 -78.97 20.79 34.57
N THR A 961 -78.43 20.61 33.36
CA THR A 961 -78.98 19.74 32.33
C THR A 961 -78.13 18.47 32.22
N ALA A 962 -78.79 17.31 32.30
CA ALA A 962 -78.13 16.03 32.06
C ALA A 962 -77.81 15.88 30.57
N GLY A 963 -76.59 15.46 30.23
CA GLY A 963 -76.10 15.42 28.86
C GLY A 963 -74.61 15.15 28.74
N THR A 964 -74.09 15.17 27.51
CA THR A 964 -72.66 15.06 27.21
C THR A 964 -72.15 16.38 26.65
N TYR A 965 -70.99 16.83 27.13
CA TYR A 965 -70.37 18.11 26.79
C TYR A 965 -68.94 17.86 26.28
N ASP A 966 -68.60 18.43 25.14
CA ASP A 966 -67.27 18.37 24.53
C ASP A 966 -66.41 19.51 25.06
N VAL A 967 -65.30 19.20 25.72
CA VAL A 967 -64.42 20.19 26.37
C VAL A 967 -63.01 20.11 25.80
N TYR A 968 -62.43 21.23 25.40
CA TYR A 968 -61.02 21.31 25.01
C TYR A 968 -60.36 22.62 25.49
N PHE A 969 -59.04 22.59 25.54
CA PHE A 969 -58.19 23.66 26.01
C PHE A 969 -57.26 24.13 24.89
N LYS A 970 -57.05 25.44 24.75
CA LYS A 970 -56.16 26.02 23.74
C LYS A 970 -55.05 26.81 24.40
N VAL A 971 -53.84 26.64 23.88
CA VAL A 971 -52.65 27.42 24.22
C VAL A 971 -52.30 28.30 23.02
N ILE A 972 -52.03 29.57 23.28
CA ILE A 972 -51.63 30.57 22.29
C ILE A 972 -50.30 31.15 22.77
N ASP A 973 -49.27 31.13 21.93
CA ASP A 973 -48.04 31.85 22.21
C ASP A 973 -48.19 33.31 21.76
N ASN A 974 -48.03 34.24 22.70
CA ASN A 974 -48.38 35.64 22.50
C ASN A 974 -47.39 36.39 21.60
N GLU A 975 -46.19 35.83 21.38
CA GLU A 975 -45.09 36.51 20.68
C GLU A 975 -44.86 35.94 19.28
N SER A 976 -44.91 34.61 19.10
CA SER A 976 -44.86 33.96 17.79
C SER A 976 -46.24 33.85 17.10
N GLY A 977 -47.34 33.99 17.84
CA GLY A 977 -48.70 33.85 17.32
C GLY A 977 -49.14 32.39 17.04
N ASN A 978 -48.30 31.41 17.35
CA ASN A 978 -48.61 30.00 17.17
C ASN A 978 -49.68 29.53 18.18
N MET A 979 -50.54 28.59 17.75
CA MET A 979 -51.66 28.11 18.57
C MET A 979 -51.80 26.58 18.48
N VAL A 980 -52.15 25.95 19.60
CA VAL A 980 -52.39 24.51 19.68
C VAL A 980 -53.59 24.19 20.58
N ASN A 981 -54.45 23.28 20.12
CA ASN A 981 -55.62 22.79 20.87
C ASN A 981 -55.31 21.42 21.50
N SER A 982 -55.84 21.17 22.70
CA SER A 982 -55.91 19.82 23.26
C SER A 982 -56.86 18.94 22.43
N THR A 983 -56.75 17.63 22.61
CA THR A 983 -57.82 16.72 22.19
C THR A 983 -59.13 17.04 22.93
N VAL A 984 -60.26 16.80 22.28
CA VAL A 984 -61.60 17.03 22.86
C VAL A 984 -61.90 15.94 23.89
N ARG A 985 -62.31 16.35 25.09
CA ARG A 985 -62.68 15.48 26.21
C ARG A 985 -64.18 15.55 26.48
N LYS A 986 -64.84 14.40 26.63
CA LYS A 986 -66.26 14.32 26.95
C LYS A 986 -66.52 14.38 28.45
N LEU A 987 -67.38 15.30 28.89
CA LEU A 987 -67.92 15.42 30.24
C LEU A 987 -69.39 14.96 30.25
N TYR A 988 -69.71 13.96 31.08
CA TYR A 988 -71.04 13.37 31.19
C TYR A 988 -71.73 13.79 32.48
N ILE A 989 -72.97 14.25 32.38
CA ILE A 989 -73.76 14.76 33.50
C ILE A 989 -75.05 13.94 33.65
N TYR A 990 -75.25 13.28 34.79
CA TYR A 990 -76.35 12.32 35.04
C TYR A 990 -77.39 12.81 36.08
N ASN A 991 -78.56 12.17 36.09
CA ASN A 991 -79.60 12.34 37.13
C ASN A 991 -79.28 11.53 38.41
N PRO A 992 -79.75 11.93 39.61
CA PRO A 992 -79.52 11.20 40.87
C PRO A 992 -80.28 9.86 40.97
N LEU A 993 -79.90 8.98 41.91
CA LEU A 993 -80.54 7.68 42.19
C LEU A 993 -81.87 7.83 42.97
N ASN A 994 -82.85 6.98 42.64
CA ASN A 994 -84.10 6.83 43.40
C ASN A 994 -83.96 5.87 44.60
N THR A 995 -84.89 5.96 45.57
CA THR A 995 -84.87 5.16 46.80
C THR A 995 -85.56 3.80 46.59
N PRO A 996 -84.89 2.65 46.82
CA PRO A 996 -85.47 1.31 46.59
C PRO A 996 -86.40 0.84 47.74
N SER A 997 -87.23 -0.18 47.51
CA SER A 997 -88.18 -0.76 48.49
C SER A 997 -87.96 -2.27 48.72
N ILE A 998 -88.28 -2.80 49.92
CA ILE A 998 -88.05 -4.23 50.27
C ILE A 998 -89.27 -4.96 50.88
N SER A 999 -89.36 -6.29 50.72
CA SER A 999 -90.39 -7.17 51.28
C SER A 999 -89.82 -8.50 51.83
N ALA A 1000 -90.55 -9.22 52.72
CA ALA A 1000 -90.11 -10.47 53.36
C ALA A 1000 -91.17 -11.58 53.29
N SER A 1001 -90.74 -12.83 53.13
CA SER A 1001 -91.62 -14.01 52.97
C SER A 1001 -92.35 -14.47 54.24
N LYS A 1002 -91.74 -14.33 55.42
CA LYS A 1002 -92.37 -14.45 56.75
C LYS A 1002 -91.74 -13.44 57.71
N THR A 1003 -92.45 -13.06 58.76
CA THR A 1003 -91.98 -12.09 59.77
C THR A 1003 -91.82 -12.66 61.18
N ASP A 1004 -92.32 -13.88 61.42
CA ASP A 1004 -92.21 -14.60 62.69
C ASP A 1004 -91.88 -16.06 62.39
N ILE A 1005 -90.74 -16.54 62.90
CA ILE A 1005 -90.22 -17.89 62.64
C ILE A 1005 -89.59 -18.53 63.89
N ASP A 1006 -89.42 -19.85 63.90
CA ASP A 1006 -88.59 -20.53 64.91
C ASP A 1006 -87.11 -20.48 64.51
N ARG A 1007 -86.22 -20.44 65.50
CA ARG A 1007 -84.77 -20.52 65.27
C ARG A 1007 -84.42 -21.83 64.57
N GLY A 1008 -83.49 -21.76 63.63
CA GLY A 1008 -83.16 -22.87 62.74
C GLY A 1008 -84.03 -22.94 61.48
N THR A 1009 -84.67 -21.83 61.07
CA THR A 1009 -85.44 -21.76 59.81
C THR A 1009 -84.96 -20.62 58.91
N THR A 1010 -85.24 -20.74 57.60
CA THR A 1010 -84.79 -19.80 56.56
C THR A 1010 -85.92 -18.87 56.12
N THR A 1011 -85.62 -17.59 55.89
CA THR A 1011 -86.55 -16.59 55.33
C THR A 1011 -85.86 -15.76 54.24
N THR A 1012 -86.62 -15.40 53.20
CA THR A 1012 -86.17 -14.63 52.02
C THR A 1012 -86.75 -13.22 51.99
N PHE A 1013 -85.93 -12.25 51.58
CA PHE A 1013 -86.22 -10.83 51.34
C PHE A 1013 -85.96 -10.47 49.87
N THR A 1014 -86.74 -9.55 49.30
CA THR A 1014 -86.63 -9.09 47.89
C THR A 1014 -86.74 -7.56 47.79
N ALA A 1015 -85.97 -6.95 46.87
CA ALA A 1015 -85.89 -5.51 46.63
C ALA A 1015 -86.42 -5.12 45.22
N SER A 1016 -87.11 -3.98 45.11
CA SER A 1016 -87.68 -3.45 43.86
C SER A 1016 -87.64 -1.91 43.78
N GLY A 1017 -87.88 -1.35 42.58
CA GLY A 1017 -87.99 0.10 42.35
C GLY A 1017 -86.66 0.85 42.07
N ILE A 1018 -85.66 0.18 41.51
CA ILE A 1018 -84.30 0.73 41.32
C ILE A 1018 -84.20 1.51 39.98
N SER A 1019 -83.93 2.83 40.01
CA SER A 1019 -83.73 3.68 38.83
C SER A 1019 -82.91 4.96 39.13
N GLY A 1020 -82.43 5.67 38.10
CA GLY A 1020 -81.57 6.86 38.23
C GLY A 1020 -80.06 6.56 38.15
N GLY A 1021 -79.21 7.59 38.28
CA GLY A 1021 -77.75 7.45 38.15
C GLY A 1021 -77.25 7.28 36.71
N SER A 1022 -76.02 6.79 36.57
CA SER A 1022 -75.37 6.41 35.30
C SER A 1022 -75.91 5.10 34.71
N GLY A 1023 -76.69 4.35 35.51
CA GLY A 1023 -77.26 3.05 35.17
C GLY A 1023 -76.40 1.84 35.52
N TYR A 1024 -75.21 2.03 36.12
CA TYR A 1024 -74.34 0.93 36.52
C TYR A 1024 -74.36 0.83 38.03
N HIS A 1025 -75.15 -0.12 38.51
CA HIS A 1025 -75.51 -0.22 39.92
C HIS A 1025 -74.89 -1.46 40.56
N ARG A 1026 -74.41 -1.30 41.80
CA ARG A 1026 -74.08 -2.38 42.72
C ARG A 1026 -75.13 -2.45 43.82
N TYR A 1027 -75.52 -3.67 44.20
CA TYR A 1027 -76.55 -3.91 45.21
C TYR A 1027 -75.96 -4.53 46.47
N GLU A 1028 -76.47 -4.13 47.62
CA GLU A 1028 -75.96 -4.56 48.92
C GLU A 1028 -77.12 -4.79 49.90
N TRP A 1029 -77.12 -5.94 50.57
CA TRP A 1029 -78.04 -6.22 51.67
C TRP A 1029 -77.37 -6.02 53.02
N TYR A 1030 -78.14 -5.58 54.01
CA TYR A 1030 -77.68 -5.35 55.37
C TYR A 1030 -78.62 -6.05 56.34
N ARG A 1031 -78.04 -6.77 57.31
CA ARG A 1031 -78.77 -7.39 58.43
C ARG A 1031 -78.18 -6.88 59.73
N ASN A 1032 -79.01 -6.30 60.58
CA ASN A 1032 -78.64 -5.60 61.82
C ASN A 1032 -77.52 -4.56 61.58
N GLY A 1033 -77.57 -3.85 60.45
CA GLY A 1033 -76.56 -2.87 60.07
C GLY A 1033 -75.26 -3.44 59.48
N VAL A 1034 -75.09 -4.77 59.45
CA VAL A 1034 -73.91 -5.42 58.88
C VAL A 1034 -74.16 -5.80 57.42
N LYS A 1035 -73.25 -5.42 56.52
CA LYS A 1035 -73.32 -5.78 55.10
C LYS A 1035 -73.22 -7.28 54.90
N GLN A 1036 -74.10 -7.83 54.07
CA GLN A 1036 -74.16 -9.23 53.71
C GLN A 1036 -73.44 -9.47 52.37
N SER A 1037 -73.06 -10.72 52.11
CA SER A 1037 -72.33 -11.12 50.91
C SER A 1037 -73.17 -11.07 49.63
N GLU A 1038 -74.50 -11.07 49.76
CA GLU A 1038 -75.42 -11.13 48.63
C GLU A 1038 -75.48 -9.80 47.88
N THR A 1039 -75.21 -9.88 46.58
CA THR A 1039 -75.13 -8.74 45.65
C THR A 1039 -76.29 -8.68 44.66
N GLY A 1040 -77.29 -9.56 44.81
CA GLY A 1040 -78.51 -9.57 44.00
C GLY A 1040 -79.66 -8.78 44.63
N THR A 1041 -80.79 -8.68 43.93
CA THR A 1041 -82.02 -8.03 44.43
C THR A 1041 -82.85 -8.93 45.36
N SER A 1042 -82.31 -10.07 45.80
CA SER A 1042 -82.93 -10.95 46.80
C SER A 1042 -81.88 -11.47 47.78
N TYR A 1043 -82.30 -11.70 49.03
CA TYR A 1043 -81.46 -12.14 50.14
C TYR A 1043 -82.20 -13.18 50.99
N SER A 1044 -81.65 -14.40 51.10
CA SER A 1044 -82.21 -15.48 51.93
C SER A 1044 -81.24 -15.87 53.02
N TYR A 1045 -81.72 -16.03 54.25
CA TYR A 1045 -80.85 -16.39 55.37
C TYR A 1045 -81.52 -17.36 56.34
N HIS A 1046 -80.71 -18.28 56.88
CA HIS A 1046 -81.09 -19.24 57.91
C HIS A 1046 -80.78 -18.65 59.29
N PHE A 1047 -81.77 -18.50 60.16
CA PHE A 1047 -81.63 -17.79 61.43
C PHE A 1047 -81.46 -18.77 62.62
N PRO A 1048 -80.23 -19.08 63.07
CA PRO A 1048 -79.99 -20.12 64.08
C PRO A 1048 -80.31 -19.71 65.51
N SER A 1049 -80.36 -18.40 65.79
CA SER A 1049 -80.50 -17.84 67.14
C SER A 1049 -81.84 -17.13 67.31
N LYS A 1050 -82.42 -17.22 68.51
CA LYS A 1050 -83.61 -16.45 68.89
C LYS A 1050 -83.27 -14.95 68.96
N GLY A 1051 -84.15 -14.09 68.46
CA GLY A 1051 -83.97 -12.65 68.49
C GLY A 1051 -84.77 -11.91 67.42
N THR A 1052 -84.59 -10.59 67.36
CA THR A 1052 -85.19 -9.73 66.35
C THR A 1052 -84.11 -9.22 65.40
N TYR A 1053 -84.37 -9.30 64.09
CA TYR A 1053 -83.43 -8.94 63.04
C TYR A 1053 -84.00 -7.85 62.13
N ASP A 1054 -83.25 -6.77 61.93
CA ASP A 1054 -83.55 -5.64 61.04
C ASP A 1054 -82.77 -5.78 59.72
N VAL A 1055 -83.46 -5.82 58.58
CA VAL A 1055 -82.87 -6.04 57.25
C VAL A 1055 -83.19 -4.87 56.31
N TYR A 1056 -82.21 -4.32 55.59
CA TYR A 1056 -82.41 -3.29 54.54
C TYR A 1056 -81.48 -3.49 53.33
N PHE A 1057 -81.80 -2.82 52.22
CA PHE A 1057 -81.11 -2.90 50.92
C PHE A 1057 -80.48 -1.55 50.53
N ARG A 1058 -79.34 -1.53 49.84
CA ARG A 1058 -78.68 -0.33 49.30
C ARG A 1058 -78.35 -0.51 47.83
N VAL A 1059 -78.63 0.51 47.02
CA VAL A 1059 -78.13 0.63 45.64
C VAL A 1059 -77.04 1.70 45.58
N VAL A 1060 -75.92 1.38 44.94
CA VAL A 1060 -74.75 2.27 44.74
C VAL A 1060 -74.48 2.44 43.25
N ASP A 1061 -74.32 3.67 42.76
CA ASP A 1061 -73.86 3.95 41.40
C ASP A 1061 -72.33 3.97 41.36
N THR A 1062 -71.74 3.13 40.52
CA THR A 1062 -70.29 2.90 40.54
C THR A 1062 -69.50 3.75 39.54
N ARG A 1063 -70.14 4.58 38.70
CA ARG A 1063 -69.42 5.48 37.76
C ARG A 1063 -69.39 6.94 38.18
N ILE A 1064 -70.30 7.34 39.07
CA ILE A 1064 -70.35 8.70 39.59
C ILE A 1064 -69.48 8.77 40.85
N ALA A 1065 -68.51 9.69 40.86
CA ALA A 1065 -67.61 9.93 41.99
C ALA A 1065 -67.94 11.25 42.69
N PRO A 1066 -67.92 11.32 44.04
CA PRO A 1066 -67.80 10.20 44.97
C PRO A 1066 -69.04 9.28 44.95
N GLU A 1067 -68.88 8.01 45.34
CA GLU A 1067 -69.91 6.95 45.22
C GLU A 1067 -71.29 7.43 45.68
N HIS A 1068 -72.23 7.53 44.74
CA HIS A 1068 -73.59 7.97 45.01
C HIS A 1068 -74.48 6.75 45.34
N TYR A 1069 -75.14 6.74 46.50
CA TYR A 1069 -75.98 5.60 46.92
C TYR A 1069 -77.29 6.00 47.59
N LYS A 1070 -78.25 5.07 47.60
CA LYS A 1070 -79.54 5.17 48.33
C LYS A 1070 -79.89 3.86 49.03
N ASN A 1071 -80.35 3.96 50.29
CA ASN A 1071 -80.83 2.83 51.11
C ASN A 1071 -82.36 2.70 51.03
N SER A 1072 -82.88 1.48 51.12
CA SER A 1072 -84.30 1.19 51.30
C SER A 1072 -84.78 1.44 52.72
N ASN A 1073 -86.09 1.29 52.93
CA ASN A 1073 -86.67 1.09 54.26
C ASN A 1073 -86.17 -0.22 54.92
N THR A 1074 -86.26 -0.31 56.25
CA THR A 1074 -85.83 -1.48 57.05
C THR A 1074 -87.01 -2.39 57.38
N ARG A 1075 -86.82 -3.72 57.30
CA ARG A 1075 -87.82 -4.75 57.62
C ARG A 1075 -87.38 -5.61 58.80
N ARG A 1076 -88.29 -5.84 59.75
CA ARG A 1076 -88.02 -6.54 61.03
C ARG A 1076 -88.57 -7.96 61.04
N LEU A 1077 -87.75 -8.94 61.41
CA LEU A 1077 -88.05 -10.38 61.53
C LEU A 1077 -87.87 -10.84 62.99
N HIS A 1078 -88.84 -11.54 63.56
CA HIS A 1078 -88.78 -12.10 64.91
C HIS A 1078 -88.56 -13.62 64.87
N VAL A 1079 -87.60 -14.10 65.65
CA VAL A 1079 -87.18 -15.51 65.69
C VAL A 1079 -87.32 -16.05 67.11
N TYR A 1080 -88.04 -17.16 67.33
CA TYR A 1080 -88.38 -17.73 68.65
C TYR A 1080 -87.69 -19.08 68.93
N ASP A 1081 -87.69 -19.55 70.19
CA ASP A 1081 -87.19 -20.91 70.52
C ASP A 1081 -88.25 -21.98 70.19
N PRO A 1082 -87.87 -23.20 69.78
CA PRO A 1082 -88.85 -24.23 69.44
C PRO A 1082 -89.65 -24.71 70.67
N LEU A 1083 -90.96 -24.87 70.50
CA LEU A 1083 -91.89 -25.36 71.52
C LEU A 1083 -91.49 -26.75 72.07
N THR A 1084 -91.56 -26.93 73.40
CA THR A 1084 -91.34 -28.21 74.10
C THR A 1084 -92.51 -28.54 75.03
N ILE A 1085 -92.94 -29.82 75.09
CA ILE A 1085 -94.09 -30.26 75.89
C ILE A 1085 -93.78 -31.53 76.70
N SER A 1086 -94.40 -31.68 77.88
CA SER A 1086 -94.26 -32.84 78.78
C SER A 1086 -95.58 -33.19 79.47
N VAL A 1087 -95.75 -34.46 79.86
CA VAL A 1087 -96.99 -35.01 80.45
C VAL A 1087 -96.70 -35.88 81.67
N SER A 1088 -97.57 -35.87 82.69
CA SER A 1088 -97.41 -36.64 83.94
C SER A 1088 -98.76 -37.13 84.53
N PRO A 1089 -98.87 -38.38 85.03
CA PRO A 1089 -97.83 -39.41 85.02
C PRO A 1089 -97.59 -39.97 83.60
N GLY A 1090 -96.35 -40.34 83.31
CA GLY A 1090 -95.91 -40.73 81.96
C GLY A 1090 -96.34 -42.13 81.52
N THR A 1091 -96.75 -42.98 82.47
CA THR A 1091 -97.36 -44.31 82.29
C THR A 1091 -98.23 -44.60 83.52
N SER A 1092 -99.26 -45.44 83.43
CA SER A 1092 -100.03 -45.87 84.60
C SER A 1092 -100.75 -47.20 84.39
N THR A 1093 -100.89 -47.99 85.45
CA THR A 1093 -101.64 -49.25 85.44
C THR A 1093 -102.86 -49.13 86.34
N LEU A 1094 -104.05 -49.39 85.78
CA LEU A 1094 -105.33 -49.30 86.46
C LEU A 1094 -105.79 -50.69 86.88
N THR A 1095 -106.16 -50.85 88.15
CA THR A 1095 -106.71 -52.09 88.70
C THR A 1095 -108.02 -51.76 89.42
N ASN A 1096 -108.59 -52.68 90.20
CA ASN A 1096 -109.83 -52.38 90.95
C ASN A 1096 -109.62 -51.30 92.03
N ALA A 1097 -108.43 -51.25 92.65
CA ALA A 1097 -108.09 -50.29 93.70
C ALA A 1097 -107.90 -48.86 93.15
N ASN A 1098 -107.43 -48.75 91.91
CA ASN A 1098 -107.20 -47.49 91.23
C ASN A 1098 -107.87 -47.54 89.85
N PRO A 1099 -109.19 -47.29 89.78
CA PRO A 1099 -109.94 -47.49 88.55
C PRO A 1099 -109.69 -46.42 87.48
N SER A 1100 -108.98 -45.32 87.81
CA SER A 1100 -108.71 -44.18 86.92
C SER A 1100 -107.41 -43.44 87.28
N VAL A 1101 -106.84 -42.71 86.31
CA VAL A 1101 -105.70 -41.78 86.46
C VAL A 1101 -106.01 -40.43 85.81
N ASN A 1102 -105.35 -39.35 86.24
CA ASN A 1102 -105.44 -38.04 85.58
C ASN A 1102 -104.06 -37.60 85.06
N ILE A 1103 -103.96 -37.33 83.75
CA ILE A 1103 -102.72 -36.95 83.07
C ILE A 1103 -102.70 -35.44 82.84
N SER A 1104 -101.67 -34.74 83.29
CA SER A 1104 -101.51 -33.29 83.12
C SER A 1104 -100.43 -32.95 82.09
N LEU A 1105 -100.64 -31.89 81.29
CA LEU A 1105 -99.71 -31.34 80.28
C LEU A 1105 -99.06 -30.05 80.79
N SER A 1106 -97.74 -30.01 80.74
CA SER A 1106 -96.92 -28.81 80.90
C SER A 1106 -96.18 -28.45 79.61
N ARG A 1107 -95.95 -27.16 79.39
CA ARG A 1107 -95.28 -26.62 78.20
C ARG A 1107 -94.14 -25.70 78.62
N SER A 1108 -93.06 -25.71 77.87
CA SER A 1108 -91.95 -24.77 78.03
C SER A 1108 -91.35 -24.40 76.66
N LYS A 1109 -90.82 -23.18 76.54
CA LYS A 1109 -90.36 -22.57 75.27
C LYS A 1109 -91.48 -22.41 74.23
N GLY A 1110 -91.16 -21.90 73.03
CA GLY A 1110 -92.12 -21.43 72.03
C GLY A 1110 -92.31 -19.90 72.04
N SER A 1111 -93.20 -19.40 71.17
CA SER A 1111 -93.56 -17.99 71.02
C SER A 1111 -94.47 -17.45 72.14
N GLY A 1112 -95.01 -18.35 72.97
CA GLY A 1112 -95.98 -18.03 74.02
C GLY A 1112 -97.45 -18.20 73.60
N HIS A 1113 -97.73 -18.49 72.33
CA HIS A 1113 -99.09 -18.60 71.80
C HIS A 1113 -99.37 -20.03 71.33
N TYR A 1114 -100.19 -20.79 72.08
CA TYR A 1114 -100.37 -22.23 71.85
C TYR A 1114 -101.84 -22.66 71.77
N SER A 1115 -102.10 -23.71 70.97
CA SER A 1115 -103.35 -24.50 71.00
C SER A 1115 -103.03 -25.98 71.25
N GLN A 1116 -103.97 -26.77 71.79
CA GLN A 1116 -103.74 -28.19 72.09
C GLN A 1116 -104.99 -29.07 71.99
N SER A 1117 -104.79 -30.38 71.80
CA SER A 1117 -105.84 -31.41 71.77
C SER A 1117 -105.33 -32.78 72.25
N TRP A 1118 -106.22 -33.60 72.81
CA TRP A 1118 -105.98 -34.95 73.33
C TRP A 1118 -106.84 -35.99 72.61
N ARG A 1119 -106.34 -37.22 72.47
CA ARG A 1119 -107.04 -38.39 71.91
C ARG A 1119 -106.67 -39.67 72.66
N VAL A 1120 -107.63 -40.59 72.81
CA VAL A 1120 -107.43 -41.88 73.47
C VAL A 1120 -107.94 -43.01 72.59
N TRP A 1121 -107.15 -44.08 72.43
CA TRP A 1121 -107.56 -45.30 71.72
C TRP A 1121 -107.01 -46.56 72.40
N ARG A 1122 -107.61 -47.72 72.08
CA ARG A 1122 -107.18 -49.03 72.57
C ARG A 1122 -106.27 -49.70 71.55
N LEU A 1123 -105.20 -50.35 71.98
CA LEU A 1123 -104.19 -50.90 71.07
C LEU A 1123 -104.69 -52.04 70.20
N THR A 1124 -105.64 -52.86 70.68
CA THR A 1124 -106.26 -53.92 69.87
C THR A 1124 -107.20 -53.39 68.78
N ASN A 1125 -107.60 -52.12 68.85
CA ASN A 1125 -108.40 -51.47 67.82
C ASN A 1125 -108.11 -49.95 67.77
N PRO A 1126 -106.91 -49.55 67.27
CA PRO A 1126 -106.39 -48.19 67.43
C PRO A 1126 -107.10 -47.15 66.55
N SER A 1127 -107.95 -47.60 65.62
CA SER A 1127 -108.70 -46.72 64.71
C SER A 1127 -109.93 -46.08 65.35
N THR A 1128 -110.43 -46.60 66.48
CA THR A 1128 -111.59 -46.04 67.19
C THR A 1128 -111.12 -45.17 68.35
N ASN A 1129 -111.36 -43.85 68.26
CA ASN A 1129 -111.11 -42.94 69.39
C ASN A 1129 -112.20 -43.14 70.44
N TYR A 1130 -111.79 -43.45 71.66
CA TYR A 1130 -112.69 -43.60 72.80
C TYR A 1130 -113.00 -42.25 73.47
N TYR A 1131 -112.07 -41.29 73.41
CA TYR A 1131 -112.25 -39.98 74.03
C TYR A 1131 -111.38 -38.89 73.40
N ALA A 1132 -111.84 -37.64 73.41
CA ALA A 1132 -111.09 -36.45 72.99
C ALA A 1132 -111.36 -35.24 73.90
N GLY A 1133 -110.34 -34.41 74.13
CA GLY A 1133 -110.44 -33.19 74.96
C GLY A 1133 -109.37 -32.14 74.62
N SER A 1134 -109.50 -30.90 75.09
CA SER A 1134 -108.55 -29.80 74.79
C SER A 1134 -107.96 -29.10 76.02
N GLY A 1135 -108.33 -29.56 77.23
CA GLY A 1135 -107.83 -29.04 78.50
C GLY A 1135 -106.35 -29.36 78.74
N THR A 1136 -105.77 -28.80 79.82
CA THR A 1136 -104.39 -29.09 80.25
C THR A 1136 -104.27 -30.34 81.12
N SER A 1137 -105.37 -31.00 81.46
CA SER A 1137 -105.34 -32.34 82.06
C SER A 1137 -106.45 -33.23 81.48
N LEU A 1138 -106.24 -34.54 81.53
CA LEU A 1138 -107.14 -35.55 81.01
C LEU A 1138 -107.32 -36.69 82.04
N PRO A 1139 -108.49 -36.81 82.68
CA PRO A 1139 -108.85 -37.97 83.48
C PRO A 1139 -109.22 -39.15 82.57
N PHE A 1140 -108.72 -40.34 82.88
CA PHE A 1140 -108.98 -41.57 82.13
C PHE A 1140 -109.16 -42.78 83.05
N GLY A 1141 -110.21 -43.57 82.82
CA GLY A 1141 -110.47 -44.86 83.46
C GLY A 1141 -111.28 -45.77 82.53
N SER A 1142 -111.06 -47.09 82.61
CA SER A 1142 -111.78 -48.07 81.79
C SER A 1142 -112.22 -49.28 82.61
N SER A 1143 -113.34 -49.90 82.22
CA SER A 1143 -113.83 -51.17 82.75
C SER A 1143 -113.35 -52.39 81.96
N GLN A 1144 -112.80 -52.18 80.76
CA GLN A 1144 -112.30 -53.26 79.90
C GLN A 1144 -110.80 -53.44 80.11
N ASN A 1145 -110.37 -54.66 80.44
CA ASN A 1145 -108.96 -54.96 80.56
C ASN A 1145 -108.26 -54.89 79.22
N GLY A 1146 -107.07 -54.32 79.19
CA GLY A 1146 -106.28 -54.16 77.98
C GLY A 1146 -105.46 -52.89 77.99
N GLU A 1147 -104.74 -52.68 76.89
CA GLU A 1147 -103.79 -51.58 76.77
C GLU A 1147 -104.37 -50.45 75.93
N TYR A 1148 -104.22 -49.23 76.43
CA TYR A 1148 -104.67 -47.99 75.83
C TYR A 1148 -103.49 -47.04 75.64
N GLU A 1149 -103.59 -46.18 74.64
CA GLU A 1149 -102.68 -45.05 74.42
C GLU A 1149 -103.45 -43.74 74.45
N ILE A 1150 -102.86 -42.73 75.09
CA ILE A 1150 -103.36 -41.37 75.18
C ILE A 1150 -102.35 -40.44 74.52
N LYS A 1151 -102.77 -39.69 73.49
CA LYS A 1151 -101.93 -38.73 72.78
C LYS A 1151 -102.39 -37.29 73.00
N VAL A 1152 -101.44 -36.38 73.22
CA VAL A 1152 -101.64 -34.92 73.18
C VAL A 1152 -100.87 -34.30 72.04
N THR A 1153 -101.46 -33.32 71.38
CA THR A 1153 -100.84 -32.50 70.32
C THR A 1153 -100.95 -31.03 70.71
N VAL A 1154 -99.86 -30.27 70.59
CA VAL A 1154 -99.76 -28.83 70.91
C VAL A 1154 -99.11 -28.07 69.75
N THR A 1155 -99.70 -26.97 69.32
CA THR A 1155 -99.23 -26.12 68.21
C THR A 1155 -98.93 -24.70 68.67
N ASP A 1156 -97.81 -24.13 68.22
CA ASP A 1156 -97.46 -22.70 68.31
C ASP A 1156 -98.06 -21.93 67.13
N THR A 1157 -98.95 -20.98 67.41
CA THR A 1157 -99.72 -20.31 66.35
C THR A 1157 -99.01 -19.14 65.67
N LYS A 1158 -97.91 -18.60 66.24
CA LYS A 1158 -97.14 -17.52 65.57
C LYS A 1158 -96.11 -18.08 64.60
N THR A 1159 -95.40 -19.14 65.01
CA THR A 1159 -94.35 -19.73 64.18
C THR A 1159 -94.85 -20.92 63.36
N GLY A 1160 -95.97 -21.51 63.77
CA GLY A 1160 -96.65 -22.63 63.10
C GLY A 1160 -96.18 -24.01 63.55
N THR A 1161 -95.34 -24.11 64.59
CA THR A 1161 -94.68 -25.36 65.01
C THR A 1161 -95.58 -26.28 65.83
N VAL A 1162 -95.59 -27.60 65.57
CA VAL A 1162 -96.45 -28.59 66.26
C VAL A 1162 -95.63 -29.66 67.00
N LYS A 1163 -96.05 -30.07 68.19
CA LYS A 1163 -95.43 -31.12 69.03
C LYS A 1163 -96.46 -32.07 69.64
N GLU A 1164 -96.10 -33.35 69.81
CA GLU A 1164 -97.02 -34.39 70.29
C GLU A 1164 -96.38 -35.30 71.35
N LYS A 1165 -97.18 -35.86 72.27
CA LYS A 1165 -96.72 -36.84 73.27
C LYS A 1165 -97.76 -37.94 73.52
N ILE A 1166 -97.29 -39.17 73.77
CA ILE A 1166 -98.13 -40.37 74.00
C ILE A 1166 -97.87 -40.93 75.40
N VAL A 1167 -98.93 -41.40 76.06
CA VAL A 1167 -98.94 -41.99 77.40
C VAL A 1167 -99.66 -43.35 77.33
N PRO A 1168 -98.97 -44.47 77.61
CA PRO A 1168 -99.60 -45.79 77.66
C PRO A 1168 -100.27 -46.04 79.02
N ILE A 1169 -101.45 -46.67 78.99
CA ILE A 1169 -102.25 -47.07 80.15
C ILE A 1169 -102.63 -48.54 80.03
N ILE A 1170 -102.30 -49.35 81.03
CA ILE A 1170 -102.69 -50.77 81.10
C ILE A 1170 -103.81 -50.92 82.11
N VAL A 1171 -104.93 -51.54 81.75
CA VAL A 1171 -106.06 -51.79 82.67
C VAL A 1171 -106.14 -53.29 82.96
N ASN A 1172 -105.96 -53.69 84.21
CA ASN A 1172 -105.99 -55.09 84.68
C ASN A 1172 -106.78 -55.19 85.99
N LYS A 1173 -108.07 -55.49 85.84
CA LYS A 1173 -109.05 -55.69 86.90
C LYS A 1173 -109.39 -57.17 86.98
N SER A 1174 -109.03 -57.84 88.07
CA SER A 1174 -109.41 -59.24 88.32
C SER A 1174 -110.75 -59.30 89.08
N SER A 1175 -111.65 -60.20 88.69
CA SER A 1175 -112.80 -60.57 89.51
C SER A 1175 -112.28 -61.31 90.75
N GLY A 1176 -112.62 -60.83 91.96
CA GLY A 1176 -112.18 -61.44 93.23
C GLY A 1176 -112.46 -62.97 93.31
N GLY A 1177 -111.73 -63.78 94.08
CA GLY A 1177 -110.83 -63.50 95.21
C GLY A 1177 -109.67 -64.51 95.39
N GLY A 1178 -108.87 -64.34 96.46
CA GLY A 1178 -107.55 -64.96 96.64
C GLY A 1178 -107.46 -66.34 97.34
N GLY A 1179 -106.24 -66.91 97.32
CA GLY A 1179 -105.67 -67.68 98.45
C GLY A 1179 -105.82 -69.20 98.51
N GLY A 1180 -105.27 -69.95 97.53
CA GLY A 1180 -104.93 -71.39 97.61
C GLY A 1180 -104.40 -71.99 96.29
N GLY A 1181 -103.18 -72.60 96.30
CA GLY A 1181 -102.52 -73.38 95.20
C GLY A 1181 -101.53 -72.61 94.31
N THR A 1182 -100.22 -72.52 94.62
CA THR A 1182 -99.04 -73.36 94.23
C THR A 1182 -98.48 -73.15 92.84
N GLY A 1183 -97.18 -72.90 92.81
CA GLY A 1183 -96.38 -72.81 91.60
C GLY A 1183 -96.29 -71.39 91.08
N GLU A 1184 -95.19 -71.14 90.38
CA GLU A 1184 -95.12 -70.31 89.19
C GLU A 1184 -96.38 -69.51 88.80
N GLN A 1185 -96.17 -68.27 88.37
CA GLN A 1185 -97.14 -67.27 87.90
C GLN A 1185 -97.44 -66.20 88.95
N PHE A 1186 -96.91 -65.00 88.73
CA PHE A 1186 -97.44 -63.73 89.23
C PHE A 1186 -97.27 -62.65 88.17
#